data_AF-A0A0D6AXZ0-F1
#
_entry.id   AF-A0A0D6AXZ0-F1
#
_cell.length_a   1.000
_cell.length_b   1.000
_cell.length_c   1.000
_cell.angle_alpha   90.00
_cell.angle_beta   90.00
_cell.angle_gamma   90.00
#
_symmetry.space_group_name_H-M   'P 1'
#
loop_
_entity.id
_entity.type
_entity.pdbx_description
1 polymer ?
#
loop_
_entity_poly.entity_id
_entity_poly.type
_entity_poly.pdbx_seq_one_letter_code
_entity_poly.pdbx_strand_id
1 'polypeptide(L)'
;MAKLLKGERFSLEPLDDLLPCFLVLQFPGVRRRMAPESLFAAAGALAEEMGLISAMPDIGASFVVAPDAPGRSEGVADAFLDLTCLVAPDETLADDWAIDAINVKPVWARGITGRGVLVAQPDTGVADHPELAGMLDLGQAWNTLTATADPTDPLSADMSSPGHGTATSSALASRAPGRVFGAAPGAEVVPIRCIDAVVLGLDPTPVARAILHAVHIGADVISMSLGGVLYSRAMAAALERAAAAGIVIVSAAGNCLQPITVYPARDPNAVGMAGTNHLDQPWKGTSRGSRIAAAAPAENVRVARRRPDDRGQGTTGPSQGTSFAAALTAGVAALWIEHHGRQNLRDEAARIGITVNDLFRTALKASARRPADWPSGMGAGIVDADALLRLELSRIQPLSAPESAAPPPEDAILAALDESYEEIETGTDDWHRIGAEAIYLLGDAWLRENRAAGVPVETTACPRPSPGLVRAMPEPVMRGLAARRDAGAFTPPLIAATGPSAQYAKLLAAGQPGTAESSAKLSEPEARARLSGEGAGRLMARTRTCFDRLQACGLGDRNAQARVLEGAEGVIRMAAEDRLHQIDLPGRIALEALVRIQDRPAFRVTGDSVDIDDPLAGDWAPFLGLVANLPDWTRSVGRIDLDGIHIGSGFLIGGGRVMTNRHVLEACADELTGPGGTLWRFGRGAVTIDFSETADGSQCHALSGVVMAGPDPIGGVERLGHLDMALLSLDAAAPGLPRALPLARQLDDAAEMVVIGYPARPGTSAFVDPATGAISREIGTRLREIFGTDYGRKYVAPGHVMQGPGRLPGDSEGWAASHDCTTLGGNSGSVLVQFTATPAVAGLHFSGAPLTANKAHALGQVDRSRFGPIPGATWL
;
A
#
# COMPACT_ATOMS: atom_id res chain seq x y z
N MET A 1 -16.91 -16.95 -17.02
CA MET A 1 -15.45 -16.72 -17.03
C MET A 1 -14.67 -17.90 -17.59
N ALA A 2 -14.75 -19.10 -17.00
CA ALA A 2 -14.07 -20.32 -17.48
C ALA A 2 -14.32 -20.65 -18.98
N LYS A 3 -15.59 -20.72 -19.40
CA LYS A 3 -15.99 -20.88 -20.83
C LYS A 3 -15.47 -19.77 -21.77
N LEU A 4 -15.25 -18.56 -21.26
CA LEU A 4 -14.82 -17.38 -22.05
C LEU A 4 -13.30 -17.34 -22.27
N LEU A 5 -12.51 -17.91 -21.35
CA LEU A 5 -11.04 -17.97 -21.43
C LEU A 5 -10.51 -19.30 -22.00
N LYS A 6 -11.41 -20.14 -22.57
CA LYS A 6 -11.11 -21.55 -22.93
C LYS A 6 -10.54 -22.37 -21.76
N GLY A 7 -10.79 -21.95 -20.52
CA GLY A 7 -10.42 -22.68 -19.32
C GLY A 7 -11.52 -23.68 -18.97
N GLU A 8 -11.30 -24.97 -19.24
CA GLU A 8 -12.25 -26.03 -18.87
C GLU A 8 -12.20 -26.43 -17.38
N ARG A 9 -11.44 -25.72 -16.53
CA ARG A 9 -11.13 -26.19 -15.18
C ARG A 9 -11.28 -25.07 -14.15
N PHE A 10 -12.42 -25.05 -13.47
CA PHE A 10 -12.49 -24.56 -12.10
C PHE A 10 -12.51 -25.80 -11.19
N SER A 11 -11.90 -25.73 -10.02
CA SER A 11 -12.07 -26.74 -8.98
C SER A 11 -13.03 -26.20 -7.93
N LEU A 12 -13.94 -27.05 -7.48
CA LEU A 12 -14.75 -26.82 -6.31
C LEU A 12 -14.57 -28.04 -5.43
N GLU A 13 -13.82 -27.89 -4.36
CA GLU A 13 -13.45 -29.00 -3.47
C GLU A 13 -13.69 -28.61 -2.01
N PRO A 14 -13.93 -29.59 -1.13
CA PRO A 14 -13.86 -29.35 0.30
C PRO A 14 -12.52 -28.73 0.71
N LEU A 15 -12.53 -27.89 1.74
CA LEU A 15 -11.32 -27.32 2.33
C LEU A 15 -10.38 -28.43 2.81
N ASP A 16 -10.96 -29.41 3.50
CA ASP A 16 -10.32 -30.61 4.06
C ASP A 16 -11.41 -31.61 4.48
N ASP A 17 -11.07 -32.89 4.63
CA ASP A 17 -11.97 -33.95 5.11
C ASP A 17 -12.51 -33.70 6.53
N LEU A 18 -11.79 -32.95 7.37
CA LEU A 18 -12.24 -32.53 8.71
C LEU A 18 -13.23 -31.36 8.68
N LEU A 19 -13.33 -30.65 7.54
CA LEU A 19 -14.18 -29.48 7.34
C LEU A 19 -14.91 -29.54 5.97
N PRO A 20 -15.71 -30.60 5.71
CA PRO A 20 -16.28 -30.85 4.38
C PRO A 20 -17.36 -29.84 3.97
N CYS A 21 -17.87 -29.06 4.91
CA CYS A 21 -18.87 -28.00 4.67
C CYS A 21 -18.26 -26.68 4.19
N PHE A 22 -16.93 -26.53 4.24
CA PHE A 22 -16.23 -25.38 3.66
C PHE A 22 -15.75 -25.77 2.26
N LEU A 23 -16.18 -25.02 1.25
CA LEU A 23 -15.82 -25.28 -0.15
C LEU A 23 -14.84 -24.23 -0.66
N VAL A 24 -13.82 -24.67 -1.38
CA VAL A 24 -12.81 -23.82 -2.02
C VAL A 24 -13.07 -23.84 -3.53
N LEU A 25 -13.44 -22.68 -4.08
CA LEU A 25 -13.59 -22.48 -5.51
C LEU A 25 -12.31 -21.86 -6.08
N GLN A 26 -11.60 -22.59 -6.96
CA GLN A 26 -10.37 -22.09 -7.58
C GLN A 26 -10.48 -22.05 -9.10
N PHE A 27 -9.70 -21.17 -9.70
CA PHE A 27 -9.52 -21.05 -11.14
C PHE A 27 -8.03 -21.25 -11.49
N PRO A 28 -7.52 -22.49 -11.49
CA PRO A 28 -6.10 -22.76 -11.72
C PRO A 28 -5.60 -22.17 -13.04
N GLY A 29 -4.44 -21.52 -12.99
CA GLY A 29 -3.84 -20.87 -14.17
C GLY A 29 -4.52 -19.57 -14.61
N VAL A 30 -5.52 -19.07 -13.87
CA VAL A 30 -6.13 -17.76 -14.10
C VAL A 30 -5.59 -16.78 -13.05
N ARG A 31 -4.78 -15.82 -13.50
CA ARG A 31 -4.43 -14.64 -12.71
C ARG A 31 -5.58 -13.65 -12.82
N ARG A 32 -6.10 -13.19 -11.68
CA ARG A 32 -7.16 -12.17 -11.63
C ARG A 32 -6.62 -10.89 -11.02
N ARG A 33 -6.96 -9.76 -11.63
CA ARG A 33 -6.84 -8.42 -11.05
C ARG A 33 -8.18 -7.72 -11.21
N MET A 34 -9.10 -8.10 -10.33
CA MET A 34 -10.45 -7.55 -10.24
C MET A 34 -10.51 -6.62 -9.04
N ALA A 35 -11.35 -5.58 -9.10
CA ALA A 35 -11.50 -4.74 -7.92
C ALA A 35 -12.26 -5.48 -6.81
N PRO A 36 -11.95 -5.15 -5.54
CA PRO A 36 -12.59 -5.76 -4.38
C PRO A 36 -14.12 -5.76 -4.46
N GLU A 37 -14.75 -4.65 -4.89
CA GLU A 37 -16.21 -4.57 -5.03
C GLU A 37 -16.78 -5.63 -5.99
N SER A 38 -16.06 -5.94 -7.07
CA SER A 38 -16.48 -6.90 -8.08
C SER A 38 -16.32 -8.33 -7.56
N LEU A 39 -15.29 -8.57 -6.75
CA LEU A 39 -15.04 -9.85 -6.11
C LEU A 39 -16.08 -10.14 -5.02
N PHE A 40 -16.37 -9.17 -4.15
CA PHE A 40 -17.42 -9.30 -3.12
C PHE A 40 -18.80 -9.44 -3.74
N ALA A 41 -19.11 -8.69 -4.81
CA ALA A 41 -20.36 -8.86 -5.54
C ALA A 41 -20.50 -10.27 -6.14
N ALA A 42 -19.42 -10.80 -6.74
CA ALA A 42 -19.41 -12.16 -7.27
C ALA A 42 -19.56 -13.23 -6.17
N ALA A 43 -18.92 -13.03 -5.02
CA ALA A 43 -19.05 -13.91 -3.86
C ALA A 43 -20.47 -13.89 -3.29
N GLY A 44 -21.08 -12.70 -3.15
CA GLY A 44 -22.47 -12.56 -2.71
C GLY A 44 -23.45 -13.28 -3.64
N ALA A 45 -23.31 -13.09 -4.96
CA ALA A 45 -24.13 -13.78 -5.95
C ALA A 45 -23.95 -15.31 -5.91
N LEU A 46 -22.72 -15.79 -5.70
CA LEU A 46 -22.43 -17.21 -5.54
C LEU A 46 -23.10 -17.78 -4.28
N ALA A 47 -23.01 -17.05 -3.16
CA ALA A 47 -23.64 -17.46 -1.90
C ALA A 47 -25.16 -17.54 -2.01
N GLU A 48 -25.79 -16.59 -2.71
CA GLU A 48 -27.23 -16.60 -2.98
C GLU A 48 -27.63 -17.80 -3.85
N GLU A 49 -26.97 -17.99 -5.01
CA GLU A 49 -27.30 -19.05 -5.97
C GLU A 49 -27.11 -20.46 -5.38
N MET A 50 -26.06 -20.64 -4.57
CA MET A 50 -25.74 -21.94 -3.97
C MET A 50 -26.37 -22.16 -2.58
N GLY A 51 -27.10 -21.18 -2.05
CA GLY A 51 -27.67 -21.27 -0.69
C GLY A 51 -26.62 -21.36 0.41
N LEU A 52 -25.46 -20.73 0.24
CA LEU A 52 -24.37 -20.74 1.22
C LEU A 52 -24.68 -19.77 2.38
N ILE A 53 -24.14 -20.10 3.56
CA ILE A 53 -24.11 -19.18 4.72
C ILE A 53 -23.30 -17.94 4.35
N SER A 54 -22.14 -18.13 3.74
CA SER A 54 -21.28 -17.05 3.24
C SER A 54 -20.37 -17.53 2.11
N ALA A 55 -19.87 -16.59 1.32
CA ALA A 55 -18.78 -16.81 0.40
C ALA A 55 -17.82 -15.62 0.52
N MET A 56 -16.53 -15.92 0.72
CA MET A 56 -15.50 -14.90 0.83
C MET A 56 -14.57 -14.99 -0.38
N PRO A 57 -14.40 -13.91 -1.15
CA PRO A 57 -13.47 -13.92 -2.25
C PRO A 57 -12.04 -13.74 -1.75
N ASP A 58 -11.08 -14.32 -2.47
CA ASP A 58 -9.67 -13.93 -2.32
C ASP A 58 -9.45 -12.60 -3.06
N ILE A 59 -9.07 -11.57 -2.30
CA ILE A 59 -8.86 -10.18 -2.77
C ILE A 59 -7.36 -9.88 -3.04
N GLY A 60 -6.48 -10.85 -2.81
CA GLY A 60 -5.05 -10.77 -3.09
C GLY A 60 -4.21 -10.02 -2.03
N ALA A 61 -2.89 -10.09 -2.19
CA ALA A 61 -1.89 -9.56 -1.24
C ALA A 61 -1.48 -8.09 -1.50
N SER A 62 -2.03 -7.41 -2.52
CA SER A 62 -1.67 -6.04 -2.92
C SER A 62 -1.92 -4.96 -1.85
N PHE A 63 -2.46 -5.38 -0.71
CA PHE A 63 -2.99 -4.51 0.33
C PHE A 63 -2.02 -4.32 1.51
N VAL A 64 -1.04 -5.21 1.72
CA VAL A 64 -0.19 -5.13 2.92
C VAL A 64 1.29 -5.35 2.64
N VAL A 65 2.09 -4.33 2.95
CA VAL A 65 3.56 -4.41 2.98
C VAL A 65 3.93 -5.00 4.33
N ALA A 66 4.58 -6.16 4.34
CA ALA A 66 5.23 -6.67 5.54
C ALA A 66 6.47 -5.80 5.83
N PRO A 67 6.63 -5.26 7.04
CA PRO A 67 7.83 -4.52 7.41
C PRO A 67 8.92 -5.53 7.78
N ASP A 68 9.60 -6.12 6.80
CA ASP A 68 10.84 -6.86 7.04
C ASP A 68 11.69 -7.02 5.78
N ALA A 69 12.44 -5.97 5.42
CA ALA A 69 13.68 -6.12 4.67
C ALA A 69 14.64 -4.94 4.93
N PRO A 70 15.56 -5.04 5.91
CA PRO A 70 16.73 -4.16 5.95
C PRO A 70 17.67 -4.62 4.83
N GLY A 71 17.50 -4.07 3.62
CA GLY A 71 18.34 -4.40 2.47
C GLY A 71 17.95 -3.83 1.11
N ARG A 72 16.74 -3.30 0.90
CA ARG A 72 16.40 -2.52 -0.30
C ARG A 72 15.58 -1.29 0.10
N SER A 73 16.30 -0.19 0.32
CA SER A 73 15.72 1.12 0.63
C SER A 73 15.24 1.78 -0.66
N GLU A 74 13.94 1.81 -0.92
CA GLU A 74 13.39 2.61 -2.04
C GLU A 74 12.17 3.47 -1.66
N GLY A 75 11.69 3.44 -0.41
CA GLY A 75 10.56 4.26 0.05
C GLY A 75 10.81 5.07 1.33
N VAL A 76 10.23 6.27 1.41
CA VAL A 76 10.19 7.09 2.64
C VAL A 76 9.26 6.45 3.69
N ALA A 77 8.35 5.57 3.25
CA ALA A 77 7.54 4.65 4.06
C ALA A 77 8.39 3.72 4.93
N ASP A 78 9.40 3.10 4.32
CA ASP A 78 10.31 2.17 4.98
C ASP A 78 11.19 2.94 5.97
N ALA A 79 11.65 4.15 5.58
CA ALA A 79 12.40 5.04 6.47
C ALA A 79 11.58 5.56 7.66
N PHE A 80 10.25 5.74 7.52
CA PHE A 80 9.37 6.15 8.62
C PHE A 80 9.02 4.97 9.54
N LEU A 81 8.70 3.79 9.01
CA LEU A 81 8.54 2.56 9.80
C LEU A 81 9.84 2.24 10.57
N ASP A 82 11.00 2.43 9.94
CA ASP A 82 12.34 2.37 10.55
C ASP A 82 12.52 3.39 11.69
N LEU A 83 11.91 4.58 11.59
CA LEU A 83 12.03 5.66 12.58
C LEU A 83 10.99 5.59 13.71
N THR A 84 9.77 5.12 13.43
CA THR A 84 8.60 5.21 14.33
C THR A 84 8.14 3.89 14.90
N CYS A 85 8.55 2.74 14.35
CA CYS A 85 8.07 1.44 14.82
C CYS A 85 9.20 0.43 15.07
N LEU A 86 10.22 0.44 14.24
CA LEU A 86 11.38 -0.43 14.34
C LEU A 86 12.47 0.20 15.22
N VAL A 87 13.31 -0.64 15.80
CA VAL A 87 14.47 -0.23 16.58
C VAL A 87 15.73 -0.59 15.80
N ALA A 88 16.77 0.24 15.92
CA ALA A 88 18.06 -0.06 15.32
C ALA A 88 18.62 -1.38 15.89
N PRO A 89 19.19 -2.25 15.05
CA PRO A 89 19.82 -3.49 15.50
C PRO A 89 20.85 -3.25 16.59
N ASP A 90 20.70 -3.92 17.73
CA ASP A 90 21.66 -3.88 18.84
C ASP A 90 22.48 -5.18 18.89
N GLU A 91 23.68 -5.14 18.33
CA GLU A 91 24.63 -6.26 18.34
C GLU A 91 25.38 -6.40 19.68
N THR A 92 25.15 -5.51 20.65
CA THR A 92 25.82 -5.56 21.96
C THR A 92 25.09 -6.44 22.98
N LEU A 93 23.82 -6.77 22.73
CA LEU A 93 23.05 -7.69 23.56
C LEU A 93 23.64 -9.11 23.50
N ALA A 94 23.63 -9.80 24.62
CA ALA A 94 24.05 -11.21 24.69
C ALA A 94 23.13 -12.07 23.81
N ASP A 95 23.66 -13.03 23.03
CA ASP A 95 22.81 -13.73 22.04
C ASP A 95 21.70 -14.58 22.67
N ASP A 96 21.84 -14.95 23.94
CA ASP A 96 20.88 -15.72 24.72
C ASP A 96 20.01 -14.85 25.66
N TRP A 97 20.06 -13.52 25.55
CA TRP A 97 19.28 -12.62 26.42
C TRP A 97 17.77 -12.94 26.38
N ALA A 98 17.24 -13.30 25.21
CA ALA A 98 15.83 -13.63 25.05
C ALA A 98 15.46 -14.91 25.81
N ILE A 99 16.37 -15.89 25.88
CA ILE A 99 16.22 -17.13 26.65
C ILE A 99 16.27 -16.86 28.15
N ASP A 100 17.11 -15.92 28.58
CA ASP A 100 17.16 -15.45 29.97
C ASP A 100 15.87 -14.73 30.37
N ALA A 101 15.37 -13.85 29.51
CA ALA A 101 14.17 -13.04 29.78
C ALA A 101 12.91 -13.90 30.00
N ILE A 102 12.81 -15.05 29.32
CA ILE A 102 11.72 -16.02 29.48
C ILE A 102 12.03 -17.15 30.48
N ASN A 103 13.15 -17.04 31.22
CA ASN A 103 13.55 -17.94 32.31
C ASN A 103 13.63 -19.43 31.91
N VAL A 104 14.19 -19.72 30.74
CA VAL A 104 14.28 -21.09 30.20
C VAL A 104 15.52 -21.85 30.70
N LYS A 105 16.63 -21.18 31.03
CA LYS A 105 17.88 -21.86 31.44
C LYS A 105 17.71 -22.83 32.63
N PRO A 106 16.94 -22.53 33.70
CA PRO A 106 16.68 -23.49 34.77
C PRO A 106 15.91 -24.73 34.30
N VAL A 107 15.05 -24.60 33.28
CA VAL A 107 14.31 -25.71 32.68
C VAL A 107 15.28 -26.67 31.96
N TRP A 108 16.19 -26.13 31.15
CA TRP A 108 17.22 -26.93 30.48
C TRP A 108 18.15 -27.62 31.48
N ALA A 109 18.50 -26.97 32.59
CA ALA A 109 19.31 -27.57 33.65
C ALA A 109 18.65 -28.81 34.29
N ARG A 110 17.31 -28.95 34.20
CA ARG A 110 16.57 -30.17 34.60
C ARG A 110 16.51 -31.24 33.51
N GLY A 111 17.18 -31.01 32.38
CA GLY A 111 17.21 -31.91 31.23
C GLY A 111 15.96 -31.83 30.34
N ILE A 112 15.04 -30.90 30.57
CA ILE A 112 13.82 -30.71 29.75
C ILE A 112 14.18 -29.77 28.61
N THR A 113 13.96 -30.20 27.37
CA THR A 113 14.42 -29.49 26.15
C THR A 113 13.38 -29.45 25.04
N GLY A 114 12.19 -30.02 25.26
CA GLY A 114 11.13 -30.21 24.27
C GLY A 114 11.20 -31.56 23.56
N ARG A 115 11.93 -32.55 24.12
CA ARG A 115 12.21 -33.81 23.43
C ARG A 115 10.94 -34.58 23.10
N GLY A 116 10.89 -35.03 21.86
CA GLY A 116 9.80 -35.85 21.34
C GLY A 116 8.49 -35.09 21.18
N VAL A 117 8.47 -33.74 21.30
CA VAL A 117 7.32 -32.89 21.01
C VAL A 117 7.40 -32.41 19.56
N LEU A 118 6.28 -32.53 18.85
CA LEU A 118 6.16 -32.15 17.44
C LEU A 118 5.51 -30.77 17.32
N VAL A 119 6.22 -29.83 16.69
CA VAL A 119 5.75 -28.46 16.51
C VAL A 119 5.54 -28.16 15.03
N ALA A 120 4.29 -28.01 14.62
CA ALA A 120 3.93 -27.59 13.28
C ALA A 120 4.12 -26.08 13.11
N GLN A 121 4.76 -25.67 12.01
CA GLN A 121 5.06 -24.26 11.75
C GLN A 121 4.52 -23.81 10.39
N PRO A 122 3.25 -23.37 10.33
CA PRO A 122 2.71 -22.60 9.20
C PRO A 122 3.45 -21.26 9.03
N ASP A 123 4.25 -21.13 7.98
CA ASP A 123 5.07 -19.92 7.71
C ASP A 123 5.45 -19.82 6.20
N THR A 124 6.48 -19.04 5.86
CA THR A 124 7.00 -18.87 4.48
C THR A 124 7.74 -20.08 3.92
N GLY A 125 7.83 -21.15 4.71
CA GLY A 125 8.74 -22.25 4.47
C GLY A 125 10.08 -22.06 5.17
N VAL A 126 11.02 -22.97 4.92
CA VAL A 126 12.37 -22.93 5.49
C VAL A 126 13.41 -23.00 4.39
N ALA A 127 14.52 -22.30 4.59
CA ALA A 127 15.69 -22.36 3.75
C ALA A 127 16.84 -23.04 4.51
N ASP A 128 17.72 -23.71 3.79
CA ASP A 128 18.84 -24.45 4.40
C ASP A 128 19.72 -23.53 5.26
N HIS A 129 20.00 -23.91 6.50
CA HIS A 129 20.80 -23.08 7.40
C HIS A 129 21.38 -23.93 8.55
N PRO A 130 22.66 -23.74 8.94
CA PRO A 130 23.31 -24.55 9.98
C PRO A 130 22.54 -24.59 11.32
N GLU A 131 21.98 -23.47 11.74
CA GLU A 131 21.16 -23.36 12.97
C GLU A 131 19.89 -24.24 12.98
N LEU A 132 19.42 -24.71 11.82
CA LEU A 132 18.25 -25.60 11.71
C LEU A 132 18.66 -27.07 11.59
N ALA A 133 19.96 -27.39 11.64
CA ALA A 133 20.44 -28.74 11.40
C ALA A 133 19.90 -29.74 12.43
N GLY A 134 19.19 -30.76 11.92
CA GLY A 134 18.70 -31.90 12.70
C GLY A 134 17.45 -31.64 13.53
N MET A 135 16.88 -30.44 13.53
CA MET A 135 15.64 -30.13 14.25
C MET A 135 14.37 -30.23 13.37
N LEU A 136 14.54 -30.25 12.04
CA LEU A 136 13.43 -30.27 11.09
C LEU A 136 12.96 -31.70 10.81
N ASP A 137 11.66 -31.95 10.90
CA ASP A 137 11.02 -33.14 10.35
C ASP A 137 10.44 -32.83 8.96
N LEU A 138 11.25 -33.11 7.94
CA LEU A 138 10.87 -32.95 6.54
C LEU A 138 9.97 -34.09 6.03
N GLY A 139 9.84 -35.20 6.77
CA GLY A 139 8.99 -36.32 6.38
C GLY A 139 7.51 -36.01 6.49
N GLN A 140 7.15 -35.06 7.37
CA GLN A 140 5.78 -34.60 7.60
C GLN A 140 5.55 -33.17 7.07
N ALA A 141 6.55 -32.57 6.42
CA ALA A 141 6.46 -31.22 5.89
C ALA A 141 5.48 -31.10 4.71
N TRP A 142 4.96 -29.89 4.51
CA TRP A 142 3.99 -29.64 3.46
C TRP A 142 4.06 -28.21 2.93
N ASN A 143 3.59 -28.02 1.70
CA ASN A 143 3.44 -26.74 1.05
C ASN A 143 2.03 -26.62 0.52
N THR A 144 1.21 -25.81 1.20
CA THR A 144 -0.20 -25.63 0.86
C THR A 144 -0.40 -24.72 -0.34
N LEU A 145 0.61 -23.93 -0.73
CA LEU A 145 0.57 -23.07 -1.91
C LEU A 145 0.66 -23.87 -3.21
N THR A 146 1.50 -24.91 -3.22
CA THR A 146 1.72 -25.77 -4.40
C THR A 146 1.13 -27.17 -4.26
N ALA A 147 0.57 -27.50 -3.09
CA ALA A 147 0.10 -28.85 -2.74
C ALA A 147 1.20 -29.91 -2.93
N THR A 148 2.40 -29.64 -2.42
CA THR A 148 3.56 -30.53 -2.49
C THR A 148 4.18 -30.75 -1.11
N ALA A 149 4.99 -31.80 -0.96
CA ALA A 149 5.75 -32.05 0.28
C ALA A 149 7.02 -31.17 0.41
N ASP A 150 7.19 -30.15 -0.45
CA ASP A 150 8.39 -29.32 -0.48
C ASP A 150 8.16 -27.98 0.27
N PRO A 151 8.60 -27.87 1.54
CA PRO A 151 8.40 -26.67 2.35
C PRO A 151 9.44 -25.58 2.05
N THR A 152 10.22 -25.69 0.98
CA THR A 152 11.35 -24.79 0.73
C THR A 152 10.86 -23.35 0.53
N ASP A 153 11.45 -22.44 1.29
CA ASP A 153 11.35 -20.99 1.06
C ASP A 153 12.21 -20.66 -0.18
N PRO A 154 11.62 -20.14 -1.26
CA PRO A 154 12.36 -19.91 -2.51
C PRO A 154 13.29 -18.69 -2.44
N LEU A 155 13.23 -17.90 -1.35
CA LEU A 155 14.00 -16.66 -1.18
C LEU A 155 13.87 -15.73 -2.40
N SER A 156 12.67 -15.64 -2.97
CA SER A 156 12.43 -14.82 -4.17
C SER A 156 12.36 -13.34 -3.81
N ALA A 157 12.87 -12.48 -4.70
CA ALA A 157 12.71 -11.02 -4.59
C ALA A 157 11.24 -10.57 -4.69
N ASP A 158 10.36 -11.43 -5.20
CA ASP A 158 8.92 -11.17 -5.30
C ASP A 158 8.18 -11.48 -3.97
N MET A 159 8.84 -12.10 -2.99
CA MET A 159 8.28 -12.35 -1.66
C MET A 159 8.43 -11.10 -0.79
N SER A 160 7.41 -10.83 0.03
CA SER A 160 7.47 -9.72 1.00
C SER A 160 8.21 -10.09 2.29
N SER A 161 8.42 -11.38 2.57
CA SER A 161 9.07 -11.85 3.80
C SER A 161 9.98 -13.07 3.59
N PRO A 162 10.92 -13.04 2.61
CA PRO A 162 11.77 -14.19 2.33
C PRO A 162 12.63 -14.58 3.54
N GLY A 163 12.69 -15.87 3.85
CA GLY A 163 13.49 -16.42 4.95
C GLY A 163 12.89 -16.27 6.34
N HIS A 164 11.67 -15.73 6.47
CA HIS A 164 11.02 -15.51 7.77
C HIS A 164 10.79 -16.81 8.55
N GLY A 165 10.27 -17.87 7.90
CA GLY A 165 10.08 -19.17 8.54
C GLY A 165 11.38 -19.80 9.05
N THR A 166 12.53 -19.50 8.41
CA THR A 166 13.85 -19.92 8.88
C THR A 166 14.22 -19.22 10.20
N ALA A 167 13.96 -17.91 10.27
CA ALA A 167 14.25 -17.10 11.45
C ALA A 167 13.39 -17.53 12.65
N THR A 168 12.07 -17.70 12.45
CA THR A 168 11.14 -18.11 13.51
C THR A 168 11.41 -19.55 13.98
N SER A 169 11.74 -20.47 13.06
CA SER A 169 12.17 -21.84 13.40
C SER A 169 13.38 -21.80 14.35
N SER A 170 14.35 -20.93 14.06
CA SER A 170 15.59 -20.86 14.86
C SER A 170 15.36 -20.36 16.29
N ALA A 171 14.47 -19.37 16.48
CA ALA A 171 14.08 -18.89 17.82
C ALA A 171 13.28 -19.95 18.60
N LEU A 172 12.61 -20.86 17.90
CA LEU A 172 11.83 -21.94 18.50
C LEU A 172 12.73 -23.07 19.00
N ALA A 173 13.60 -23.61 18.13
CA ALA A 173 14.28 -24.89 18.39
C ALA A 173 15.76 -24.99 17.95
N SER A 174 16.44 -23.88 17.63
CA SER A 174 17.87 -23.99 17.29
C SER A 174 18.66 -24.71 18.40
N ARG A 175 19.50 -25.66 17.95
CA ARG A 175 20.42 -26.46 18.78
C ARG A 175 21.81 -25.83 18.93
N ALA A 176 21.98 -24.63 18.38
CA ALA A 176 23.14 -23.76 18.46
C ALA A 176 24.47 -24.27 17.85
N PRO A 177 24.61 -24.33 16.51
CA PRO A 177 25.90 -24.09 15.87
C PRO A 177 25.94 -22.71 15.18
N GLY A 178 26.33 -21.66 15.93
CA GLY A 178 26.56 -20.31 15.41
C GLY A 178 26.15 -19.11 16.31
N ARG A 179 25.62 -19.37 17.53
CA ARG A 179 25.16 -18.41 18.58
C ARG A 179 23.65 -18.07 18.57
N VAL A 180 22.79 -18.82 17.86
CA VAL A 180 21.32 -18.73 18.03
C VAL A 180 20.81 -19.79 19.00
N PHE A 181 19.97 -19.39 19.95
CA PHE A 181 19.41 -20.28 20.97
C PHE A 181 17.89 -20.37 20.80
N GLY A 182 17.38 -21.56 20.46
CA GLY A 182 15.94 -21.82 20.46
C GLY A 182 15.43 -22.15 21.85
N ALA A 183 14.19 -21.79 22.18
CA ALA A 183 13.60 -22.07 23.50
C ALA A 183 13.49 -23.59 23.82
N ALA A 184 13.24 -24.42 22.81
CA ALA A 184 13.11 -25.88 22.94
C ALA A 184 14.03 -26.62 21.95
N PRO A 185 15.35 -26.72 22.23
CA PRO A 185 16.32 -27.32 21.30
C PRO A 185 16.11 -28.82 21.05
N GLY A 186 15.35 -29.50 21.90
CA GLY A 186 14.97 -30.91 21.76
C GLY A 186 13.70 -31.15 20.96
N ALA A 187 12.94 -30.12 20.61
CA ALA A 187 11.71 -30.25 19.82
C ALA A 187 12.01 -30.58 18.35
N GLU A 188 11.00 -31.15 17.68
CA GLU A 188 11.02 -31.41 16.24
C GLU A 188 10.06 -30.43 15.55
N VAL A 189 10.55 -29.68 14.58
CA VAL A 189 9.78 -28.66 13.85
C VAL A 189 9.36 -29.21 12.49
N VAL A 190 8.06 -29.20 12.20
CA VAL A 190 7.49 -29.56 10.90
C VAL A 190 7.21 -28.27 10.13
N PRO A 191 8.03 -27.91 9.13
CA PRO A 191 7.79 -26.71 8.35
C PRO A 191 6.60 -26.90 7.41
N ILE A 192 5.64 -25.96 7.47
CA ILE A 192 4.48 -25.95 6.58
C ILE A 192 4.46 -24.62 5.82
N ARG A 193 4.87 -24.64 4.55
CA ARG A 193 4.84 -23.44 3.71
C ARG A 193 3.41 -23.11 3.31
N CYS A 194 2.90 -21.96 3.74
CA CYS A 194 1.52 -21.56 3.48
C CYS A 194 1.34 -20.09 3.08
N ILE A 195 2.41 -19.31 3.11
CA ILE A 195 2.38 -17.88 2.82
C ILE A 195 3.65 -17.45 2.08
N ASP A 196 3.57 -16.38 1.29
CA ASP A 196 4.74 -15.68 0.74
C ASP A 196 4.99 -14.32 1.45
N ALA A 197 4.08 -13.93 2.36
CA ALA A 197 4.13 -12.73 3.19
C ALA A 197 3.53 -13.03 4.58
N VAL A 198 4.19 -12.57 5.64
CA VAL A 198 3.73 -12.79 7.04
C VAL A 198 2.43 -12.06 7.37
N VAL A 199 2.18 -10.97 6.64
CA VAL A 199 0.89 -10.31 6.72
C VAL A 199 -0.08 -11.03 5.80
N LEU A 200 -1.07 -11.67 6.42
CA LEU A 200 -2.07 -12.41 5.66
C LEU A 200 -2.88 -11.45 4.80
N GLY A 201 -2.86 -11.72 3.50
CA GLY A 201 -3.88 -11.26 2.59
C GLY A 201 -5.23 -11.92 2.88
N LEU A 202 -6.14 -11.81 1.92
CA LEU A 202 -7.53 -12.21 2.10
C LEU A 202 -7.84 -13.67 1.72
N ASP A 203 -6.82 -14.48 1.38
CA ASP A 203 -6.99 -15.92 1.23
C ASP A 203 -6.56 -16.67 2.51
N PRO A 204 -7.51 -17.05 3.38
CA PRO A 204 -7.20 -17.86 4.55
C PRO A 204 -6.97 -19.33 4.19
N THR A 205 -7.22 -19.76 2.95
CA THR A 205 -7.27 -21.19 2.57
C THR A 205 -5.93 -21.89 2.80
N PRO A 206 -4.78 -21.35 2.35
CA PRO A 206 -3.49 -22.01 2.57
C PRO A 206 -3.14 -22.17 4.05
N VAL A 207 -3.50 -21.18 4.89
CA VAL A 207 -3.26 -21.20 6.33
C VAL A 207 -4.22 -22.16 7.04
N ALA A 208 -5.51 -22.15 6.68
CA ALA A 208 -6.49 -23.09 7.22
C ALA A 208 -6.11 -24.54 6.90
N ARG A 209 -5.65 -24.82 5.66
CA ARG A 209 -5.09 -26.12 5.28
C ARG A 209 -3.84 -26.48 6.07
N ALA A 210 -2.97 -25.51 6.36
CA ALA A 210 -1.78 -25.74 7.18
C ALA A 210 -2.13 -26.10 8.63
N ILE A 211 -3.14 -25.44 9.21
CA ILE A 211 -3.66 -25.77 10.55
C ILE A 211 -4.25 -27.18 10.56
N LEU A 212 -5.02 -27.56 9.54
CA LEU A 212 -5.62 -28.90 9.44
C LEU A 212 -4.57 -29.98 9.18
N HIS A 213 -3.53 -29.68 8.39
CA HIS A 213 -2.37 -30.56 8.23
C HIS A 213 -1.69 -30.84 9.57
N ALA A 214 -1.53 -29.82 10.43
CA ALA A 214 -1.02 -30.00 11.79
C ALA A 214 -1.88 -30.95 12.64
N VAL A 215 -3.21 -30.95 12.43
CA VAL A 215 -4.12 -31.93 13.05
C VAL A 215 -3.88 -33.34 12.52
N HIS A 216 -3.76 -33.49 11.21
CA HIS A 216 -3.55 -34.81 10.57
C HIS A 216 -2.25 -35.48 10.98
N ILE A 217 -1.16 -34.72 11.14
CA ILE A 217 0.13 -35.23 11.60
C ILE A 217 0.20 -35.41 13.12
N GLY A 218 -0.84 -35.02 13.86
CA GLY A 218 -0.89 -35.13 15.32
C GLY A 218 0.13 -34.24 16.02
N ALA A 219 0.35 -33.02 15.51
CA ALA A 219 1.23 -32.04 16.15
C ALA A 219 0.77 -31.71 17.57
N ASP A 220 1.72 -31.37 18.45
CA ASP A 220 1.43 -30.98 19.83
C ASP A 220 1.25 -29.46 19.97
N VAL A 221 1.99 -28.72 19.14
CA VAL A 221 2.00 -27.25 19.12
C VAL A 221 1.91 -26.77 17.67
N ILE A 222 1.16 -25.70 17.43
CA ILE A 222 1.19 -24.91 16.21
C ILE A 222 1.81 -23.55 16.53
N SER A 223 2.86 -23.18 15.81
CA SER A 223 3.49 -21.85 15.90
C SER A 223 3.14 -21.03 14.65
N MET A 224 2.31 -20.01 14.80
CA MET A 224 1.90 -19.11 13.72
C MET A 224 2.49 -17.71 13.90
N SER A 225 3.50 -17.41 13.10
CA SER A 225 4.12 -16.09 13.03
C SER A 225 3.59 -15.31 11.83
N LEU A 226 2.26 -15.28 11.72
CA LEU A 226 1.51 -14.67 10.63
C LEU A 226 0.22 -14.07 11.16
N GLY A 227 -0.35 -13.13 10.43
CA GLY A 227 -1.68 -12.63 10.76
C GLY A 227 -2.16 -11.53 9.83
N GLY A 228 -3.48 -11.37 9.75
CA GLY A 228 -4.13 -10.32 8.98
C GLY A 228 -5.22 -9.64 9.79
N VAL A 229 -5.74 -8.51 9.30
CA VAL A 229 -6.81 -7.77 9.99
C VAL A 229 -8.17 -8.45 9.89
N LEU A 230 -8.31 -9.45 9.02
CA LEU A 230 -9.59 -10.03 8.61
C LEU A 230 -9.89 -11.37 9.30
N TYR A 231 -11.13 -11.50 9.75
CA TYR A 231 -11.68 -12.75 10.27
C TYR A 231 -12.00 -13.71 9.11
N SER A 232 -11.72 -14.99 9.31
CA SER A 232 -12.12 -16.06 8.39
C SER A 232 -12.83 -17.16 9.16
N ARG A 233 -14.06 -17.47 8.76
CA ARG A 233 -14.85 -18.58 9.34
C ARG A 233 -14.17 -19.94 9.11
N ALA A 234 -13.54 -20.12 7.95
CA ALA A 234 -12.80 -21.33 7.61
C ALA A 234 -11.57 -21.50 8.51
N MET A 235 -10.83 -20.41 8.75
CA MET A 235 -9.67 -20.43 9.65
C MET A 235 -10.10 -20.60 11.11
N ALA A 236 -11.18 -19.96 11.55
CA ALA A 236 -11.75 -20.15 12.88
C ALA A 236 -12.12 -21.62 13.13
N ALA A 237 -12.81 -22.26 12.17
CA ALA A 237 -13.17 -23.66 12.26
C ALA A 237 -11.93 -24.59 12.27
N ALA A 238 -10.87 -24.23 11.54
CA ALA A 238 -9.61 -24.97 11.58
C ALA A 238 -8.92 -24.83 12.94
N LEU A 239 -8.88 -23.63 13.53
CA LEU A 239 -8.34 -23.37 14.87
C LEU A 239 -9.13 -24.11 15.95
N GLU A 240 -10.47 -24.08 15.87
CA GLU A 240 -11.35 -24.84 16.77
C GLU A 240 -11.07 -26.34 16.67
N ARG A 241 -10.92 -26.87 15.44
CA ARG A 241 -10.58 -28.29 15.22
C ARG A 241 -9.23 -28.65 15.81
N ALA A 242 -8.22 -27.79 15.67
CA ALA A 242 -6.89 -28.00 16.25
C ALA A 242 -6.92 -27.95 17.78
N ALA A 243 -7.62 -26.98 18.38
CA ALA A 243 -7.78 -26.90 19.83
C ALA A 243 -8.52 -28.13 20.39
N ALA A 244 -9.58 -28.59 19.70
CA ALA A 244 -10.32 -29.79 20.05
C ALA A 244 -9.48 -31.09 19.93
N ALA A 245 -8.48 -31.12 19.05
CA ALA A 245 -7.50 -32.20 18.96
C ALA A 245 -6.44 -32.17 20.08
N GLY A 246 -6.49 -31.16 20.96
CA GLY A 246 -5.57 -30.99 22.07
C GLY A 246 -4.24 -30.33 21.68
N ILE A 247 -4.21 -29.61 20.56
CA ILE A 247 -3.02 -28.91 20.07
C ILE A 247 -2.96 -27.52 20.70
N VAL A 248 -1.79 -27.11 21.21
CA VAL A 248 -1.56 -25.74 21.69
C VAL A 248 -1.28 -24.83 20.49
N ILE A 249 -2.02 -23.74 20.36
CA ILE A 249 -1.94 -22.85 19.20
C ILE A 249 -1.39 -21.50 19.63
N VAL A 250 -0.18 -21.14 19.18
CA VAL A 250 0.48 -19.87 19.55
C VAL A 250 0.54 -18.96 18.33
N SER A 251 0.14 -17.69 18.48
CA SER A 251 0.06 -16.72 17.37
C SER A 251 0.64 -15.35 17.72
N ALA A 252 1.29 -14.71 16.75
CA ALA A 252 1.84 -13.36 16.88
C ALA A 252 0.75 -12.27 16.88
N ALA A 253 0.85 -11.26 17.76
CA ALA A 253 -0.15 -10.18 17.91
C ALA A 253 -0.21 -9.19 16.73
N GLY A 254 0.87 -9.07 15.96
CA GLY A 254 1.02 -8.11 14.87
C GLY A 254 2.09 -7.06 15.14
N ASN A 255 2.64 -6.50 14.07
CA ASN A 255 3.74 -5.53 14.10
C ASN A 255 3.29 -4.21 13.47
N CYS A 256 3.47 -3.09 14.17
CA CYS A 256 3.25 -1.74 13.66
C CYS A 256 1.79 -1.46 13.22
N LEU A 257 0.83 -2.23 13.74
CA LEU A 257 -0.59 -2.13 13.38
C LEU A 257 -1.44 -1.51 14.49
N GLN A 258 -0.83 -0.88 15.49
CA GLN A 258 -1.58 -0.29 16.61
C GLN A 258 -2.64 0.71 16.13
N PRO A 259 -3.87 0.67 16.68
CA PRO A 259 -4.32 -0.14 17.83
C PRO A 259 -4.81 -1.57 17.50
N ILE A 260 -4.65 -2.06 16.27
CA ILE A 260 -5.23 -3.32 15.79
C ILE A 260 -4.37 -4.54 16.22
N THR A 261 -5.02 -5.56 16.77
CA THR A 261 -4.48 -6.93 16.93
C THR A 261 -4.91 -7.81 15.75
N VAL A 262 -3.97 -8.56 15.18
CA VAL A 262 -4.22 -9.42 14.00
C VAL A 262 -4.96 -10.70 14.36
N TYR A 263 -5.65 -11.27 13.37
CA TYR A 263 -6.18 -12.62 13.38
C TYR A 263 -5.15 -13.55 12.70
N PRO A 264 -4.76 -14.69 13.30
CA PRO A 264 -5.50 -15.45 14.31
C PRO A 264 -5.20 -15.12 15.77
N ALA A 265 -4.28 -14.20 16.12
CA ALA A 265 -3.94 -13.91 17.53
C ALA A 265 -5.12 -13.46 18.41
N ARG A 266 -6.15 -12.84 17.83
CA ARG A 266 -7.39 -12.48 18.55
C ARG A 266 -8.43 -13.61 18.63
N ASP A 267 -8.20 -14.76 17.99
CA ASP A 267 -9.14 -15.89 18.01
C ASP A 267 -9.26 -16.49 19.42
N PRO A 268 -10.47 -16.86 19.88
CA PRO A 268 -10.65 -17.52 21.17
C PRO A 268 -9.87 -18.83 21.32
N ASN A 269 -9.45 -19.48 20.24
CA ASN A 269 -8.64 -20.70 20.25
C ASN A 269 -7.14 -20.45 20.05
N ALA A 270 -6.68 -19.21 19.91
CA ALA A 270 -5.25 -18.88 19.76
C ALA A 270 -4.65 -18.23 21.02
N VAL A 271 -3.44 -18.63 21.39
CA VAL A 271 -2.64 -17.98 22.42
C VAL A 271 -1.88 -16.82 21.78
N GLY A 272 -2.50 -15.64 21.78
CA GLY A 272 -1.95 -14.41 21.19
C GLY A 272 -0.80 -13.82 22.02
N MET A 273 0.33 -13.52 21.36
CA MET A 273 1.58 -13.07 22.00
C MET A 273 1.99 -11.66 21.55
N ALA A 274 2.07 -10.74 22.51
CA ALA A 274 2.67 -9.41 22.33
C ALA A 274 4.19 -9.44 22.51
N GLY A 275 4.86 -8.34 22.14
CA GLY A 275 6.32 -8.22 22.11
C GLY A 275 6.90 -7.28 23.17
N THR A 276 7.98 -7.70 23.82
CA THR A 276 8.79 -6.86 24.73
C THR A 276 10.22 -6.67 24.22
N ASN A 277 10.90 -5.68 24.79
CA ASN A 277 12.33 -5.47 24.64
C ASN A 277 13.13 -6.08 25.80
N HIS A 278 14.46 -5.93 25.74
CA HIS A 278 15.41 -6.44 26.73
C HIS A 278 15.30 -5.77 28.12
N LEU A 279 14.53 -4.68 28.24
CA LEU A 279 14.24 -3.98 29.50
C LEU A 279 12.87 -4.36 30.09
N ASP A 280 12.25 -5.42 29.60
CA ASP A 280 10.89 -5.84 29.95
C ASP A 280 9.79 -4.81 29.64
N GLN A 281 10.10 -3.81 28.80
CA GLN A 281 9.13 -2.82 28.34
C GLN A 281 8.48 -3.30 27.04
N PRO A 282 7.26 -2.83 26.70
CA PRO A 282 6.66 -3.13 25.42
C PRO A 282 7.57 -2.69 24.27
N TRP A 283 7.78 -3.58 23.31
CA TRP A 283 8.46 -3.22 22.07
C TRP A 283 7.63 -2.18 21.32
N LYS A 284 8.29 -1.15 20.78
CA LYS A 284 7.64 -0.03 20.07
C LYS A 284 6.70 -0.48 18.95
N GLY A 285 7.06 -1.56 18.25
CA GLY A 285 6.28 -2.13 17.16
C GLY A 285 5.18 -3.12 17.56
N THR A 286 4.96 -3.44 18.84
CA THR A 286 3.99 -4.49 19.22
C THR A 286 2.53 -4.03 19.07
N SER A 287 1.69 -4.86 18.45
CA SER A 287 0.24 -4.76 18.62
C SER A 287 -0.19 -5.18 20.03
N ARG A 288 -1.36 -4.68 20.48
CA ARG A 288 -1.94 -4.90 21.81
C ARG A 288 -3.45 -5.07 21.71
N GLY A 289 -4.05 -5.82 22.62
CA GLY A 289 -5.51 -6.03 22.64
C GLY A 289 -5.98 -6.88 23.82
N SER A 290 -7.29 -6.86 24.07
CA SER A 290 -7.95 -7.60 25.16
C SER A 290 -7.79 -9.12 25.06
N ARG A 291 -7.60 -9.64 23.84
CA ARG A 291 -7.43 -11.07 23.54
C ARG A 291 -5.98 -11.58 23.67
N ILE A 292 -5.01 -10.68 23.90
CA ILE A 292 -3.60 -11.08 24.09
C ILE A 292 -3.43 -11.83 25.41
N ALA A 293 -2.80 -13.00 25.37
CA ALA A 293 -2.62 -13.85 26.54
C ALA A 293 -1.45 -13.37 27.41
N ALA A 294 -0.30 -13.12 26.79
CA ALA A 294 0.94 -12.72 27.44
C ALA A 294 1.87 -12.04 26.42
N ALA A 295 3.07 -11.68 26.87
CA ALA A 295 4.12 -11.15 26.01
C ALA A 295 5.43 -11.95 26.15
N ALA A 296 6.28 -11.85 25.14
CA ALA A 296 7.63 -12.43 25.14
C ALA A 296 8.60 -11.54 24.35
N PRO A 297 9.93 -11.77 24.47
CA PRO A 297 10.93 -11.05 23.70
C PRO A 297 10.63 -10.95 22.20
N ALA A 298 10.65 -9.73 21.68
CA ALA A 298 10.36 -9.41 20.28
C ALA A 298 11.28 -8.35 19.68
N GLU A 299 12.10 -7.65 20.47
CA GLU A 299 13.04 -6.63 19.97
C GLU A 299 14.47 -7.16 20.05
N ASN A 300 15.24 -7.13 18.96
CA ASN A 300 16.64 -7.59 18.93
C ASN A 300 16.85 -9.05 19.38
N VAL A 301 15.92 -9.95 19.03
CA VAL A 301 16.08 -11.40 19.24
C VAL A 301 17.07 -11.93 18.19
N ARG A 302 18.11 -12.64 18.63
CA ARG A 302 19.10 -13.23 17.72
C ARG A 302 18.53 -14.47 17.03
N VAL A 303 18.56 -14.47 15.70
CA VAL A 303 17.96 -15.53 14.86
C VAL A 303 18.84 -15.90 13.67
N ALA A 304 18.55 -17.04 13.07
CA ALA A 304 19.07 -17.43 11.76
C ALA A 304 18.47 -16.54 10.67
N ARG A 305 19.27 -16.17 9.68
CA ARG A 305 18.87 -15.26 8.60
C ARG A 305 19.34 -15.80 7.26
N ARG A 306 18.37 -15.97 6.36
CA ARG A 306 18.58 -16.26 4.94
C ARG A 306 18.06 -15.11 4.10
N ARG A 307 18.82 -14.71 3.08
CA ARG A 307 18.45 -13.64 2.15
C ARG A 307 18.74 -14.06 0.71
N PRO A 308 18.03 -13.49 -0.29
CA PRO A 308 18.26 -13.81 -1.71
C PRO A 308 19.72 -13.62 -2.16
N ASP A 309 20.47 -12.71 -1.54
CA ASP A 309 21.84 -12.32 -1.90
C ASP A 309 22.94 -13.01 -1.09
N ASP A 310 22.61 -13.89 -0.13
CA ASP A 310 23.56 -14.47 0.83
C ASP A 310 24.46 -15.60 0.31
N ARG A 311 24.40 -15.88 -0.99
CA ARG A 311 25.17 -16.93 -1.70
C ARG A 311 25.10 -18.32 -1.03
N GLY A 312 24.04 -18.60 -0.27
CA GLY A 312 23.82 -19.89 0.36
C GLY A 312 24.56 -20.14 1.67
N GLN A 313 25.24 -19.14 2.24
CA GLN A 313 25.99 -19.35 3.50
C GLN A 313 25.12 -19.22 4.74
N GLY A 314 24.08 -18.39 4.69
CA GLY A 314 23.29 -18.00 5.86
C GLY A 314 24.08 -17.20 6.89
N THR A 315 23.39 -16.39 7.69
CA THR A 315 23.99 -15.52 8.71
C THR A 315 23.15 -15.53 9.97
N THR A 316 23.69 -15.07 11.10
CA THR A 316 22.90 -14.88 12.33
C THR A 316 22.89 -13.39 12.70
N GLY A 317 21.76 -12.91 13.22
CA GLY A 317 21.54 -11.48 13.39
C GLY A 317 20.42 -11.16 14.39
N PRO A 318 20.45 -10.00 15.05
CA PRO A 318 19.29 -9.48 15.75
C PRO A 318 18.15 -9.22 14.74
N SER A 319 16.95 -9.56 15.15
CA SER A 319 15.71 -9.34 14.42
C SER A 319 14.61 -8.91 15.39
N GLN A 320 13.53 -8.36 14.87
CA GLN A 320 12.42 -7.89 15.69
C GLN A 320 11.06 -8.23 15.09
N GLY A 321 10.05 -8.39 15.95
CA GLY A 321 8.71 -8.83 15.56
C GLY A 321 8.03 -9.68 16.62
N THR A 322 6.71 -9.53 16.76
CA THR A 322 5.88 -10.41 17.61
C THR A 322 5.90 -11.87 17.15
N SER A 323 6.35 -12.12 15.90
CA SER A 323 6.74 -13.45 15.39
C SER A 323 7.71 -14.18 16.32
N PHE A 324 8.72 -13.49 16.86
CA PHE A 324 9.70 -14.12 17.76
C PHE A 324 9.11 -14.39 19.15
N ALA A 325 8.23 -13.52 19.64
CA ALA A 325 7.48 -13.76 20.86
C ALA A 325 6.61 -15.03 20.74
N ALA A 326 5.94 -15.22 19.61
CA ALA A 326 5.16 -16.43 19.32
C ALA A 326 6.05 -17.68 19.20
N ALA A 327 7.17 -17.60 18.48
CA ALA A 327 8.10 -18.72 18.32
C ALA A 327 8.74 -19.17 19.65
N LEU A 328 9.24 -18.23 20.46
CA LEU A 328 9.79 -18.51 21.79
C LEU A 328 8.75 -19.16 22.70
N THR A 329 7.50 -18.66 22.67
CA THR A 329 6.41 -19.21 23.49
C THR A 329 5.97 -20.59 23.01
N ALA A 330 5.98 -20.86 21.71
CA ALA A 330 5.75 -22.20 21.17
C ALA A 330 6.83 -23.20 21.64
N GLY A 331 8.09 -22.76 21.71
CA GLY A 331 9.15 -23.54 22.35
C GLY A 331 8.88 -23.79 23.83
N VAL A 332 8.47 -22.78 24.60
CA VAL A 332 8.07 -22.96 26.01
C VAL A 332 6.88 -23.92 26.15
N ALA A 333 5.91 -23.90 25.23
CA ALA A 333 4.83 -24.88 25.18
C ALA A 333 5.37 -26.31 24.98
N ALA A 334 6.38 -26.50 24.13
CA ALA A 334 7.03 -27.79 23.96
C ALA A 334 7.75 -28.27 25.24
N LEU A 335 8.43 -27.37 25.97
CA LEU A 335 9.00 -27.71 27.28
C LEU A 335 7.93 -28.14 28.29
N TRP A 336 6.79 -27.45 28.29
CA TRP A 336 5.66 -27.73 29.19
C TRP A 336 5.01 -29.09 28.88
N ILE A 337 4.85 -29.43 27.59
CA ILE A 337 4.32 -30.72 27.15
C ILE A 337 5.27 -31.87 27.48
N GLU A 338 6.59 -31.71 27.30
CA GLU A 338 7.58 -32.72 27.74
C GLU A 338 7.49 -32.93 29.26
N HIS A 339 7.40 -31.85 30.03
CA HIS A 339 7.43 -31.91 31.49
C HIS A 339 6.22 -32.66 32.09
N HIS A 340 5.01 -32.32 31.64
CA HIS A 340 3.78 -32.89 32.21
C HIS A 340 3.33 -34.18 31.52
N GLY A 341 3.71 -34.37 30.26
CA GLY A 341 3.28 -35.50 29.44
C GLY A 341 1.88 -35.30 28.84
N ARG A 342 1.74 -35.60 27.54
CA ARG A 342 0.51 -35.38 26.75
C ARG A 342 -0.76 -35.94 27.39
N GLN A 343 -0.69 -37.17 27.90
CA GLN A 343 -1.87 -37.84 28.45
C GLN A 343 -2.35 -37.16 29.73
N ASN A 344 -1.44 -36.78 30.62
CA ASN A 344 -1.79 -36.07 31.86
C ASN A 344 -2.42 -34.71 31.57
N LEU A 345 -1.92 -34.00 30.54
CA LEU A 345 -2.50 -32.74 30.09
C LEU A 345 -3.93 -32.93 29.56
N ARG A 346 -4.15 -33.97 28.74
CA ARG A 346 -5.47 -34.32 28.22
C ARG A 346 -6.44 -34.71 29.33
N ASP A 347 -5.98 -35.53 30.27
CA ASP A 347 -6.78 -35.99 31.41
C ASP A 347 -7.20 -34.82 32.30
N GLU A 348 -6.27 -33.89 32.60
CA GLU A 348 -6.58 -32.71 33.40
C GLU A 348 -7.53 -31.74 32.66
N ALA A 349 -7.27 -31.47 31.39
CA ALA A 349 -8.13 -30.63 30.56
C ALA A 349 -9.57 -31.18 30.52
N ALA A 350 -9.71 -32.50 30.33
CA ALA A 350 -11.00 -33.19 30.38
C ALA A 350 -11.66 -33.12 31.76
N ARG A 351 -10.87 -33.25 32.84
CA ARG A 351 -11.37 -33.18 34.23
C ARG A 351 -12.04 -31.84 34.54
N ILE A 352 -11.51 -30.73 34.00
CA ILE A 352 -12.06 -29.38 34.23
C ILE A 352 -12.89 -28.85 33.06
N GLY A 353 -13.11 -29.65 32.01
CA GLY A 353 -14.01 -29.34 30.91
C GLY A 353 -13.49 -28.29 29.92
N ILE A 354 -12.18 -28.21 29.69
CA ILE A 354 -11.54 -27.27 28.76
C ILE A 354 -10.62 -28.01 27.77
N THR A 355 -10.10 -27.30 26.76
CA THR A 355 -9.08 -27.85 25.84
C THR A 355 -7.68 -27.81 26.45
N VAL A 356 -6.75 -28.63 25.94
CA VAL A 356 -5.32 -28.54 26.33
C VAL A 356 -4.75 -27.14 26.01
N ASN A 357 -5.21 -26.54 24.92
CA ASN A 357 -4.87 -25.17 24.54
C ASN A 357 -5.30 -24.13 25.60
N ASP A 358 -6.53 -24.24 26.11
CA ASP A 358 -7.03 -23.36 27.18
C ASP A 358 -6.35 -23.63 28.51
N LEU A 359 -6.01 -24.89 28.80
CA LEU A 359 -5.23 -25.26 29.97
C LEU A 359 -3.85 -24.58 29.92
N PHE A 360 -3.15 -24.66 28.78
CA PHE A 360 -1.87 -23.98 28.57
C PHE A 360 -2.01 -22.46 28.67
N ARG A 361 -3.00 -21.85 28.01
CA ARG A 361 -3.26 -20.40 28.08
C ARG A 361 -3.47 -19.94 29.53
N THR A 362 -4.23 -20.72 30.30
CA THR A 362 -4.54 -20.38 31.69
C THR A 362 -3.31 -20.50 32.58
N ALA A 363 -2.55 -21.59 32.41
CA ALA A 363 -1.27 -21.79 33.09
C ALA A 363 -0.28 -20.66 32.77
N LEU A 364 -0.14 -20.30 31.50
CA LEU A 364 0.71 -19.20 31.02
C LEU A 364 0.34 -17.87 31.67
N LYS A 365 -0.95 -17.53 31.71
CA LYS A 365 -1.42 -16.30 32.35
C LYS A 365 -1.18 -16.29 33.86
N ALA A 366 -1.32 -17.44 34.52
CA ALA A 366 -1.12 -17.57 35.95
C ALA A 366 0.35 -17.52 36.37
N SER A 367 1.27 -17.95 35.50
CA SER A 367 2.70 -18.01 35.78
C SER A 367 3.52 -16.86 35.19
N ALA A 368 2.92 -16.02 34.33
CA ALA A 368 3.62 -14.92 33.68
C ALA A 368 4.20 -13.94 34.71
N ARG A 369 5.46 -13.56 34.52
CA ARG A 369 6.13 -12.54 35.33
C ARG A 369 5.61 -11.17 34.92
N ARG A 370 5.07 -10.41 35.86
CA ARG A 370 4.49 -9.08 35.58
C ARG A 370 5.37 -7.95 36.11
N PRO A 371 6.07 -7.21 35.22
CA PRO A 371 6.79 -5.99 35.58
C PRO A 371 5.89 -4.93 36.24
N ALA A 372 6.51 -4.00 36.97
CA ALA A 372 5.83 -2.78 37.41
C ALA A 372 5.33 -1.98 36.20
N ASP A 373 4.16 -1.34 36.34
CA ASP A 373 3.54 -0.52 35.28
C ASP A 373 3.21 -1.29 33.97
N TRP A 374 2.84 -2.56 34.09
CA TRP A 374 2.47 -3.41 32.95
C TRP A 374 1.27 -2.83 32.16
N PRO A 375 1.44 -2.48 30.86
CA PRO A 375 0.41 -1.77 30.10
C PRO A 375 -0.83 -2.63 29.80
N SER A 376 -1.97 -1.94 29.64
CA SER A 376 -3.21 -2.58 29.16
C SER A 376 -3.01 -3.18 27.76
N GLY A 377 -3.69 -4.30 27.49
CA GLY A 377 -3.65 -5.00 26.20
C GLY A 377 -2.38 -5.80 25.91
N MET A 378 -1.43 -5.89 26.85
CA MET A 378 -0.18 -6.70 26.74
C MET A 378 -0.33 -8.12 27.34
N GLY A 379 -1.54 -8.53 27.69
CA GLY A 379 -1.78 -9.81 28.38
C GLY A 379 -1.34 -9.80 29.85
N ALA A 380 -1.16 -10.99 30.44
CA ALA A 380 -0.94 -11.17 31.88
C ALA A 380 0.46 -10.76 32.37
N GLY A 381 1.45 -10.72 31.48
CA GLY A 381 2.86 -10.48 31.82
C GLY A 381 3.79 -11.07 30.77
N ILE A 382 5.07 -11.15 31.09
CA ILE A 382 6.11 -11.78 30.29
C ILE A 382 6.16 -13.28 30.62
N VAL A 383 6.32 -14.13 29.60
CA VAL A 383 6.46 -15.58 29.79
C VAL A 383 7.60 -15.90 30.77
N ASP A 384 7.33 -16.81 31.72
CA ASP A 384 8.33 -17.38 32.64
C ASP A 384 8.21 -18.91 32.59
N ALA A 385 9.15 -19.55 31.90
CA ALA A 385 9.10 -21.00 31.64
C ALA A 385 9.28 -21.83 32.92
N ASP A 386 10.17 -21.44 33.84
CA ASP A 386 10.35 -22.20 35.08
C ASP A 386 9.11 -22.12 35.96
N ALA A 387 8.52 -20.93 36.11
CA ALA A 387 7.29 -20.75 36.87
C ALA A 387 6.12 -21.54 36.25
N LEU A 388 6.00 -21.52 34.91
CA LEU A 388 4.97 -22.26 34.18
C LEU A 388 5.06 -23.76 34.43
N LEU A 389 6.24 -24.36 34.28
CA LEU A 389 6.44 -25.80 34.45
C LEU A 389 6.29 -26.25 35.90
N ARG A 390 6.54 -25.38 36.89
CA ARG A 390 6.34 -25.70 38.31
C ARG A 390 4.89 -25.60 38.75
N LEU A 391 4.01 -25.02 37.93
CA LEU A 391 2.60 -24.91 38.27
C LEU A 391 1.96 -26.31 38.29
N GLU A 392 1.47 -26.72 39.45
CA GLU A 392 0.74 -27.98 39.57
C GLU A 392 -0.54 -27.93 38.73
N LEU A 393 -0.73 -28.94 37.86
CA LEU A 393 -1.88 -28.99 36.94
C LEU A 393 -3.22 -28.84 37.67
N SER A 394 -3.36 -29.46 38.84
CA SER A 394 -4.58 -29.40 39.67
C SER A 394 -4.90 -28.01 40.24
N ARG A 395 -3.94 -27.08 40.23
CA ARG A 395 -4.12 -25.68 40.63
C ARG A 395 -4.59 -24.79 39.49
N ILE A 396 -4.55 -25.28 38.25
CA ILE A 396 -5.07 -24.56 37.09
C ILE A 396 -6.59 -24.64 37.16
N GLN A 397 -7.22 -23.55 37.56
CA GLN A 397 -8.67 -23.41 37.55
C GLN A 397 -9.10 -22.85 36.19
N PRO A 398 -10.25 -23.25 35.64
CA PRO A 398 -10.81 -22.58 34.47
C PRO A 398 -10.85 -21.08 34.72
N LEU A 399 -10.41 -20.28 33.75
CA LEU A 399 -10.72 -18.86 33.76
C LEU A 399 -12.25 -18.74 33.85
N SER A 400 -12.75 -17.90 34.77
CA SER A 400 -14.15 -17.48 34.72
C SER A 400 -14.49 -17.08 33.27
N ALA A 401 -15.69 -17.40 32.80
CA ALA A 401 -16.18 -16.94 31.50
C ALA A 401 -15.75 -15.48 31.31
N PRO A 402 -15.25 -15.11 30.11
CA PRO A 402 -14.56 -13.83 29.91
C PRO A 402 -15.39 -12.72 30.56
N GLU A 403 -14.78 -12.01 31.52
CA GLU A 403 -15.34 -10.75 32.00
C GLU A 403 -15.58 -9.92 30.75
N SER A 404 -16.85 -9.58 30.50
CA SER A 404 -17.27 -8.50 29.61
C SER A 404 -16.62 -7.22 30.13
N ALA A 405 -15.33 -7.03 29.83
CA ALA A 405 -14.59 -5.84 30.16
C ALA A 405 -14.98 -4.77 29.14
N ALA A 406 -15.89 -3.87 29.55
CA ALA A 406 -16.17 -2.67 28.79
C ALA A 406 -14.84 -1.94 28.48
N PRO A 407 -14.58 -1.54 27.22
CA PRO A 407 -13.31 -0.97 26.83
C PRO A 407 -13.13 0.48 27.36
N PRO A 408 -11.89 0.91 27.64
CA PRO A 408 -11.58 2.28 28.04
C PRO A 408 -11.76 3.31 26.89
N PRO A 409 -11.84 4.62 27.20
CA PRO A 409 -12.36 5.65 26.29
C PRO A 409 -11.51 6.02 25.06
N GLU A 410 -10.43 5.29 24.78
CA GLU A 410 -9.57 5.49 23.60
C GLU A 410 -9.90 4.50 22.46
N ASP A 411 -10.82 3.56 22.69
CA ASP A 411 -11.24 2.50 21.76
C ASP A 411 -12.43 2.88 20.85
N ALA A 412 -12.56 4.14 20.39
CA ALA A 412 -13.72 4.54 19.59
C ALA A 412 -13.79 3.90 18.18
N ILE A 413 -12.66 3.41 17.63
CA ILE A 413 -12.61 2.75 16.31
C ILE A 413 -12.76 1.23 16.43
N LEU A 414 -12.31 0.66 17.56
CA LEU A 414 -12.44 -0.78 17.85
C LEU A 414 -13.74 -1.11 18.58
N ALA A 415 -14.33 -0.20 19.35
CA ALA A 415 -15.72 -0.33 19.80
C ALA A 415 -16.66 -0.39 18.59
N ALA A 416 -16.41 0.37 17.51
CA ALA A 416 -17.17 0.22 16.27
C ALA A 416 -16.94 -1.14 15.55
N LEU A 417 -15.89 -1.90 15.90
CA LEU A 417 -15.60 -3.23 15.38
C LEU A 417 -16.05 -4.36 16.35
N ASP A 418 -15.97 -4.18 17.66
CA ASP A 418 -16.40 -5.13 18.70
C ASP A 418 -17.88 -4.95 19.10
N GLU A 419 -18.43 -3.73 19.21
CA GLU A 419 -19.89 -3.50 19.29
C GLU A 419 -20.57 -4.00 18.00
N SER A 420 -19.87 -3.94 16.86
CA SER A 420 -20.35 -4.58 15.63
C SER A 420 -20.23 -6.11 15.60
N TYR A 421 -19.59 -6.72 16.60
CA TYR A 421 -19.55 -8.19 16.75
C TYR A 421 -20.63 -8.66 17.73
N GLU A 422 -20.79 -8.03 18.90
CA GLU A 422 -21.77 -8.48 19.92
C GLU A 422 -23.18 -7.89 19.73
N GLU A 423 -23.38 -6.63 19.28
CA GLU A 423 -24.74 -6.14 18.99
C GLU A 423 -25.29 -6.71 17.67
N ILE A 424 -24.44 -6.99 16.67
CA ILE A 424 -24.87 -7.53 15.37
C ILE A 424 -25.20 -9.03 15.45
N GLU A 425 -24.54 -9.80 16.33
CA GLU A 425 -24.95 -11.17 16.68
C GLU A 425 -26.37 -11.23 17.26
N THR A 426 -26.89 -10.12 17.80
CA THR A 426 -28.24 -10.07 18.37
C THR A 426 -29.32 -9.52 17.43
N GLY A 427 -29.01 -9.20 16.15
CA GLY A 427 -29.98 -8.46 15.33
C GLY A 427 -29.99 -8.61 13.81
N THR A 428 -28.96 -9.13 13.12
CA THR A 428 -29.05 -9.33 11.65
C THR A 428 -28.46 -10.66 11.19
N ASP A 429 -29.31 -11.55 10.67
CA ASP A 429 -28.95 -12.84 10.04
C ASP A 429 -27.94 -12.71 8.88
N ASP A 430 -27.69 -11.49 8.37
CA ASP A 430 -26.86 -11.22 7.19
C ASP A 430 -25.36 -10.93 7.48
N TRP A 431 -24.91 -10.78 8.74
CA TRP A 431 -23.51 -10.42 9.03
C TRP A 431 -22.50 -11.41 8.47
N HIS A 432 -22.83 -12.70 8.51
CA HIS A 432 -22.00 -13.75 7.93
C HIS A 432 -21.72 -13.53 6.44
N ARG A 433 -22.62 -12.83 5.72
CA ARG A 433 -22.50 -12.53 4.30
C ARG A 433 -21.72 -11.25 4.01
N ILE A 434 -21.84 -10.24 4.89
CA ILE A 434 -21.37 -8.87 4.59
C ILE A 434 -20.16 -8.42 5.43
N GLY A 435 -19.88 -9.08 6.56
CA GLY A 435 -18.86 -8.63 7.51
C GLY A 435 -17.44 -8.59 6.94
N ALA A 436 -17.08 -9.55 6.09
CA ALA A 436 -15.76 -9.59 5.45
C ALA A 436 -15.50 -8.34 4.59
N GLU A 437 -16.52 -7.87 3.86
CA GLU A 437 -16.42 -6.67 3.04
C GLU A 437 -16.35 -5.40 3.87
N ALA A 438 -17.18 -5.30 4.91
CA ALA A 438 -17.15 -4.17 5.83
C ALA A 438 -15.76 -4.00 6.48
N ILE A 439 -15.19 -5.10 6.99
CA ILE A 439 -13.86 -5.11 7.60
C ILE A 439 -12.79 -4.74 6.57
N TYR A 440 -12.91 -5.24 5.34
CA TYR A 440 -11.99 -4.88 4.25
C TYR A 440 -11.98 -3.37 4.00
N LEU A 441 -13.15 -2.75 3.82
CA LEU A 441 -13.27 -1.32 3.55
C LEU A 441 -12.77 -0.45 4.72
N LEU A 442 -13.03 -0.87 5.96
CA LEU A 442 -12.55 -0.17 7.15
C LEU A 442 -11.03 -0.27 7.31
N GLY A 443 -10.48 -1.47 7.12
CA GLY A 443 -9.03 -1.68 7.14
C GLY A 443 -8.33 -0.90 6.02
N ASP A 444 -8.93 -0.84 4.84
CA ASP A 444 -8.44 -0.09 3.68
C ASP A 444 -8.45 1.43 3.90
N ALA A 445 -9.53 1.96 4.48
CA ALA A 445 -9.55 3.36 4.89
C ALA A 445 -8.49 3.67 5.95
N TRP A 446 -8.38 2.82 6.99
CA TRP A 446 -7.39 3.02 8.06
C TRP A 446 -5.94 2.95 7.53
N LEU A 447 -5.62 1.98 6.67
CA LEU A 447 -4.28 1.91 6.06
C LEU A 447 -3.99 3.13 5.18
N ARG A 448 -4.96 3.67 4.43
CA ARG A 448 -4.74 4.91 3.66
C ARG A 448 -4.47 6.10 4.57
N GLU A 449 -5.20 6.22 5.67
CA GLU A 449 -5.01 7.28 6.67
C GLU A 449 -3.65 7.20 7.37
N ASN A 450 -3.08 5.99 7.50
CA ASN A 450 -1.86 5.73 8.28
C ASN A 450 -0.64 5.32 7.42
N ARG A 451 -0.75 5.32 6.09
CA ARG A 451 0.38 5.05 5.18
C ARG A 451 1.35 6.23 5.21
N ALA A 452 2.55 5.99 5.72
CA ALA A 452 3.66 6.91 5.53
C ALA A 452 4.24 6.75 4.11
N ALA A 453 4.25 7.82 3.34
CA ALA A 453 5.27 8.20 2.36
C ALA A 453 5.66 7.23 1.20
N GLY A 454 4.81 7.19 0.18
CA GLY A 454 5.20 6.99 -1.23
C GLY A 454 4.66 8.13 -2.08
N VAL A 455 5.03 8.23 -3.37
CA VAL A 455 4.38 9.14 -4.33
C VAL A 455 3.09 8.46 -4.82
N PRO A 456 1.88 8.76 -4.27
CA PRO A 456 0.63 8.23 -4.75
C PRO A 456 0.42 8.56 -6.22
N VAL A 457 -0.22 7.61 -6.89
CA VAL A 457 -0.74 7.78 -8.24
C VAL A 457 -1.96 8.69 -8.15
N GLU A 458 -2.01 9.73 -8.99
CA GLU A 458 -2.97 10.83 -8.87
C GLU A 458 -4.44 10.34 -8.83
N THR A 459 -4.80 9.24 -9.51
CA THR A 459 -6.18 8.73 -9.57
C THR A 459 -6.40 7.35 -8.93
N THR A 460 -5.64 6.99 -7.89
CA THR A 460 -5.90 5.72 -7.19
C THR A 460 -7.32 5.66 -6.62
N ALA A 461 -8.19 4.84 -7.20
CA ALA A 461 -9.59 4.72 -6.76
C ALA A 461 -9.69 4.05 -5.38
N CYS A 462 -10.48 4.64 -4.48
CA CYS A 462 -10.91 3.96 -3.25
C CYS A 462 -11.85 2.78 -3.60
N PRO A 463 -11.66 1.58 -3.02
CA PRO A 463 -12.60 0.49 -3.08
C PRO A 463 -14.00 0.96 -2.73
N ARG A 464 -14.96 0.48 -3.52
CA ARG A 464 -16.37 0.81 -3.33
C ARG A 464 -17.02 -0.33 -2.53
N PRO A 465 -18.09 -0.05 -1.76
CA PRO A 465 -18.94 -1.12 -1.26
C PRO A 465 -19.68 -1.80 -2.42
N SER A 466 -19.80 -3.12 -2.35
CA SER A 466 -20.54 -3.94 -3.29
C SER A 466 -22.03 -3.63 -3.20
N PRO A 467 -22.81 -3.92 -4.25
CA PRO A 467 -24.26 -3.79 -4.20
C PRO A 467 -24.90 -4.59 -3.05
N GLY A 468 -24.30 -5.72 -2.66
CA GLY A 468 -24.76 -6.53 -1.53
C GLY A 468 -24.61 -5.79 -0.20
N LEU A 469 -23.44 -5.21 0.06
CA LEU A 469 -23.19 -4.43 1.27
C LEU A 469 -24.09 -3.19 1.35
N VAL A 470 -24.26 -2.48 0.23
CA VAL A 470 -25.11 -1.28 0.15
C VAL A 470 -26.57 -1.60 0.49
N ARG A 471 -27.09 -2.79 0.10
CA ARG A 471 -28.45 -3.21 0.43
C ARG A 471 -28.62 -3.60 1.90
N ALA A 472 -27.57 -4.14 2.53
CA ALA A 472 -27.66 -4.77 3.85
C ALA A 472 -27.33 -3.83 5.02
N MET A 473 -26.65 -2.69 4.78
CA MET A 473 -26.15 -1.84 5.88
C MET A 473 -27.16 -0.79 6.39
N PRO A 474 -27.25 -0.60 7.73
CA PRO A 474 -28.02 0.49 8.32
C PRO A 474 -27.37 1.87 8.09
N GLU A 475 -28.21 2.90 8.04
CA GLU A 475 -27.88 4.29 7.66
C GLU A 475 -26.70 4.96 8.41
N PRO A 476 -26.40 4.67 9.69
CA PRO A 476 -25.25 5.22 10.40
C PRO A 476 -23.89 4.73 9.86
N VAL A 477 -23.79 3.45 9.48
CA VAL A 477 -22.56 2.88 8.87
C VAL A 477 -22.37 3.42 7.46
N MET A 478 -23.48 3.57 6.71
CA MET A 478 -23.48 4.28 5.44
C MET A 478 -23.03 5.73 5.60
N ARG A 479 -23.39 6.43 6.69
CA ARG A 479 -22.89 7.78 7.00
C ARG A 479 -21.41 7.79 7.37
N GLY A 480 -20.88 6.80 8.09
CA GLY A 480 -19.45 6.67 8.37
C GLY A 480 -18.61 6.40 7.12
N LEU A 481 -19.09 5.50 6.25
CA LEU A 481 -18.49 5.21 4.94
C LEU A 481 -18.67 6.37 3.94
N ALA A 482 -19.81 7.08 3.97
CA ALA A 482 -20.11 8.20 3.08
C ALA A 482 -19.47 9.54 3.51
N ALA A 483 -19.34 9.81 4.81
CA ALA A 483 -18.54 10.94 5.31
C ALA A 483 -17.05 10.79 4.91
N ARG A 484 -16.61 9.56 4.65
CA ARG A 484 -15.32 9.22 4.03
C ARG A 484 -15.38 9.13 2.49
N ARG A 485 -16.55 9.13 1.85
CA ARG A 485 -16.77 9.23 0.37
C ARG A 485 -16.74 10.66 -0.15
N ASP A 486 -17.16 11.66 0.62
CA ASP A 486 -17.07 13.08 0.19
C ASP A 486 -15.62 13.53 -0.05
N ALA A 487 -14.67 12.71 0.42
CA ALA A 487 -13.35 12.61 -0.13
C ALA A 487 -13.36 11.82 -1.46
N GLY A 488 -13.90 12.41 -2.52
CA GLY A 488 -13.37 12.22 -3.88
C GLY A 488 -11.95 12.83 -3.97
N ALA A 489 -11.10 12.47 -3.00
CA ALA A 489 -9.93 13.22 -2.61
C ALA A 489 -8.70 12.59 -3.22
N PHE A 490 -8.33 13.13 -4.38
CA PHE A 490 -7.01 12.97 -4.98
C PHE A 490 -5.94 13.20 -3.92
N THR A 491 -5.16 12.17 -3.63
CA THR A 491 -4.10 12.18 -2.61
C THR A 491 -2.78 12.50 -3.27
N PRO A 492 -2.18 13.68 -3.01
CA PRO A 492 -0.87 13.99 -3.53
C PRO A 492 0.24 13.41 -2.65
N PRO A 493 1.43 13.27 -3.22
CA PRO A 493 2.64 12.84 -2.56
C PRO A 493 3.19 13.68 -1.44
N LEU A 494 3.80 12.96 -0.50
CA LEU A 494 4.74 13.40 0.53
C LEU A 494 6.13 12.81 0.19
N ILE A 495 7.09 13.59 -0.32
CA ILE A 495 8.55 13.38 -0.11
C ILE A 495 9.31 14.73 -0.08
N ALA A 496 10.30 14.75 0.81
CA ALA A 496 11.24 15.81 1.19
C ALA A 496 11.96 16.58 0.07
N ALA A 497 12.17 17.87 0.36
CA ALA A 497 12.92 18.85 -0.42
C ALA A 497 14.39 18.44 -0.62
N THR A 498 14.67 17.68 -1.68
CA THR A 498 16.04 17.39 -2.13
C THR A 498 16.25 17.67 -3.62
N GLY A 499 15.50 18.62 -4.20
CA GLY A 499 15.85 19.21 -5.49
C GLY A 499 17.02 20.19 -5.36
N PRO A 500 18.01 20.20 -6.28
CA PRO A 500 19.16 21.08 -6.18
C PRO A 500 18.76 22.56 -6.33
N SER A 501 19.11 23.39 -5.34
CA SER A 501 18.92 24.86 -5.28
C SER A 501 19.26 25.60 -6.59
N ALA A 502 20.18 25.05 -7.38
CA ALA A 502 20.61 25.53 -8.69
C ALA A 502 19.46 25.67 -9.71
N GLN A 503 18.46 24.77 -9.69
CA GLN A 503 17.39 24.74 -10.67
C GLN A 503 16.36 25.88 -10.44
N TYR A 504 16.00 26.14 -9.18
CA TYR A 504 15.11 27.24 -8.81
C TYR A 504 15.75 28.61 -9.05
N ALA A 505 17.05 28.76 -8.83
CA ALA A 505 17.78 30.00 -9.13
C ALA A 505 17.76 30.32 -10.65
N LYS A 506 17.88 29.30 -11.51
CA LYS A 506 17.78 29.48 -12.97
C LYS A 506 16.37 29.84 -13.43
N LEU A 507 15.34 29.28 -12.81
CA LEU A 507 13.94 29.62 -13.08
C LEU A 507 13.64 31.08 -12.72
N LEU A 508 14.02 31.52 -11.51
CA LEU A 508 13.82 32.91 -11.07
C LEU A 508 14.61 33.95 -11.89
N ALA A 509 15.74 33.56 -12.47
CA ALA A 509 16.63 34.45 -13.22
C ALA A 509 16.37 34.48 -14.74
N ALA A 510 15.44 33.66 -15.22
CA ALA A 510 15.12 33.53 -16.64
C ALA A 510 14.43 34.80 -17.17
N GLY A 511 14.80 35.20 -18.39
CA GLY A 511 14.10 36.23 -19.16
C GLY A 511 12.91 35.66 -19.92
N GLN A 512 12.28 36.47 -20.76
CA GLN A 512 11.03 36.12 -21.47
C GLN A 512 11.10 34.76 -22.20
N PRO A 513 10.06 33.91 -22.11
CA PRO A 513 9.88 32.70 -22.93
C PRO A 513 10.03 33.00 -24.42
N GLY A 514 10.62 32.07 -25.18
CA GLY A 514 10.83 32.23 -26.63
C GLY A 514 11.99 33.15 -27.06
N THR A 515 12.81 33.66 -26.14
CA THR A 515 14.03 34.44 -26.46
C THR A 515 15.31 33.63 -26.24
N ALA A 516 16.46 34.11 -26.75
CA ALA A 516 17.77 33.50 -26.47
C ALA A 516 18.14 33.47 -24.97
N GLU A 517 17.33 34.10 -24.11
CA GLU A 517 17.47 34.23 -22.66
C GLU A 517 16.61 33.24 -21.85
N SER A 518 16.15 32.13 -22.46
CA SER A 518 15.43 31.05 -21.78
C SER A 518 16.28 30.40 -20.66
N SER A 519 15.63 29.97 -19.58
CA SER A 519 16.25 29.28 -18.41
C SER A 519 17.17 28.11 -18.80
N ALA A 520 16.89 27.43 -19.91
CA ALA A 520 17.65 26.31 -20.44
C ALA A 520 19.11 26.65 -20.82
N LYS A 521 19.44 27.93 -21.07
CA LYS A 521 20.77 28.38 -21.51
C LYS A 521 21.57 29.13 -20.44
N LEU A 522 20.98 29.43 -19.28
CA LEU A 522 21.66 30.14 -18.19
C LEU A 522 22.55 29.21 -17.37
N SER A 523 23.82 29.62 -17.19
CA SER A 523 24.67 29.00 -16.17
C SER A 523 24.24 29.46 -14.77
N GLU A 524 24.50 28.63 -13.76
CA GLU A 524 24.15 28.93 -12.38
C GLU A 524 24.80 30.23 -11.84
N PRO A 525 26.08 30.55 -12.12
CA PRO A 525 26.68 31.82 -11.71
C PRO A 525 26.01 33.03 -12.37
N GLU A 526 25.60 32.94 -13.64
CA GLU A 526 24.90 34.00 -14.35
C GLU A 526 23.50 34.24 -13.78
N ALA A 527 22.79 33.16 -13.44
CA ALA A 527 21.47 33.23 -12.80
C ALA A 527 21.55 33.95 -11.45
N ARG A 528 22.53 33.60 -10.61
CA ARG A 528 22.76 34.24 -9.31
C ARG A 528 23.14 35.72 -9.44
N ALA A 529 24.01 36.06 -10.38
CA ALA A 529 24.42 37.44 -10.64
C ALA A 529 23.22 38.34 -11.04
N ARG A 530 22.29 37.81 -11.83
CA ARG A 530 21.05 38.52 -12.22
C ARG A 530 20.11 38.75 -11.03
N LEU A 531 20.03 37.78 -10.11
CA LEU A 531 19.21 37.88 -8.90
C LEU A 531 19.81 38.82 -7.84
N SER A 532 21.12 39.08 -7.85
CA SER A 532 21.79 40.00 -6.93
C SER A 532 21.77 41.50 -7.33
N GLY A 533 21.24 41.84 -8.51
CA GLY A 533 21.26 43.20 -9.08
C GLY A 533 19.88 43.76 -9.44
N GLU A 534 19.78 44.55 -10.53
CA GLU A 534 18.50 45.11 -11.01
C GLU A 534 17.41 44.06 -11.34
N GLY A 535 17.79 42.79 -11.52
CA GLY A 535 16.88 41.68 -11.82
C GLY A 535 15.89 41.37 -10.69
N ALA A 536 16.31 41.48 -9.43
CA ALA A 536 15.40 41.31 -8.27
C ALA A 536 14.30 42.38 -8.26
N GLY A 537 14.67 43.63 -8.52
CA GLY A 537 13.72 44.75 -8.62
C GLY A 537 12.72 44.57 -9.78
N ARG A 538 13.18 44.08 -10.93
CA ARG A 538 12.30 43.76 -12.08
C ARG A 538 11.33 42.63 -11.76
N LEU A 539 11.79 41.54 -11.12
CA LEU A 539 10.94 40.42 -10.73
C LEU A 539 9.86 40.83 -9.72
N MET A 540 10.22 41.68 -8.74
CA MET A 540 9.27 42.26 -7.78
C MET A 540 8.26 43.20 -8.42
N ALA A 541 8.70 44.05 -9.37
CA ALA A 541 7.80 44.93 -10.11
C ALA A 541 6.79 44.13 -10.95
N ARG A 542 7.24 43.10 -11.68
CA ARG A 542 6.39 42.18 -12.45
C ARG A 542 5.37 41.46 -11.56
N THR A 543 5.81 40.97 -10.40
CA THR A 543 4.96 40.27 -9.43
C THR A 543 3.83 41.17 -8.96
N ARG A 544 4.17 42.42 -8.61
CA ARG A 544 3.21 43.43 -8.18
C ARG A 544 2.20 43.74 -9.28
N THR A 545 2.65 43.94 -10.52
CA THR A 545 1.76 44.16 -11.67
C THR A 545 0.81 42.99 -11.90
N CYS A 546 1.26 41.75 -11.72
CA CYS A 546 0.38 40.58 -11.90
C CYS A 546 -0.68 40.48 -10.78
N PHE A 547 -0.30 40.73 -9.52
CA PHE A 547 -1.25 40.81 -8.42
C PHE A 547 -2.28 41.94 -8.57
N ASP A 548 -1.85 43.11 -9.06
CA ASP A 548 -2.75 44.24 -9.29
C ASP A 548 -3.79 43.90 -10.39
N ARG A 549 -3.40 43.11 -11.40
CA ARG A 549 -4.31 42.59 -12.44
C ARG A 549 -5.29 41.54 -11.89
N LEU A 550 -4.81 40.59 -11.07
CA LEU A 550 -5.66 39.60 -10.40
C LEU A 550 -6.73 40.25 -9.50
N GLN A 551 -6.39 41.37 -8.84
CA GLN A 551 -7.36 42.16 -8.09
C GLN A 551 -8.41 42.83 -8.98
N ALA A 552 -8.02 43.36 -10.13
CA ALA A 552 -8.95 43.96 -11.09
C ALA A 552 -9.96 42.94 -11.64
N CYS A 553 -9.60 41.65 -11.68
CA CYS A 553 -10.46 40.54 -12.09
C CYS A 553 -11.29 39.93 -10.95
N GLY A 554 -11.24 40.49 -9.73
CA GLY A 554 -12.02 40.00 -8.58
C GLY A 554 -11.49 38.73 -7.91
N LEU A 555 -10.25 38.31 -8.23
CA LEU A 555 -9.63 37.06 -7.77
C LEU A 555 -8.60 37.23 -6.63
N GLY A 556 -8.35 38.45 -6.14
CA GLY A 556 -7.24 38.75 -5.21
C GLY A 556 -7.62 39.05 -3.75
N ASP A 557 -6.87 38.49 -2.78
CA ASP A 557 -6.87 38.84 -1.35
C ASP A 557 -5.70 39.77 -1.00
N ARG A 558 -5.99 40.98 -0.51
CA ARG A 558 -4.97 42.01 -0.14
C ARG A 558 -4.05 41.56 0.99
N ASN A 559 -4.55 40.77 1.94
CA ASN A 559 -3.73 40.30 3.07
C ASN A 559 -2.83 39.13 2.65
N ALA A 560 -3.27 38.30 1.70
CA ALA A 560 -2.43 37.30 1.07
C ALA A 560 -1.34 37.96 0.20
N GLN A 561 -1.67 38.99 -0.58
CA GLN A 561 -0.71 39.72 -1.41
C GLN A 561 0.48 40.28 -0.61
N ALA A 562 0.22 40.93 0.53
CA ALA A 562 1.27 41.53 1.35
C ALA A 562 2.26 40.48 1.89
N ARG A 563 1.76 39.37 2.43
CA ARG A 563 2.60 38.26 2.96
C ARG A 563 3.46 37.62 1.87
N VAL A 564 2.95 37.56 0.65
CA VAL A 564 3.59 36.88 -0.48
C VAL A 564 4.67 37.74 -1.08
N LEU A 565 4.44 39.05 -1.19
CA LEU A 565 5.47 40.01 -1.60
C LEU A 565 6.62 40.10 -0.57
N GLU A 566 6.30 40.04 0.73
CA GLU A 566 7.31 40.03 1.79
C GLU A 566 8.14 38.74 1.81
N GLY A 567 7.49 37.57 1.66
CA GLY A 567 8.19 36.29 1.53
C GLY A 567 9.03 36.20 0.24
N ALA A 568 8.51 36.73 -0.87
CA ALA A 568 9.15 36.73 -2.17
C ALA A 568 10.49 37.49 -2.19
N GLU A 569 10.57 38.63 -1.50
CA GLU A 569 11.80 39.41 -1.37
C GLU A 569 12.87 38.63 -0.57
N GLY A 570 12.45 37.93 0.50
CA GLY A 570 13.32 37.05 1.28
C GLY A 570 13.90 35.89 0.46
N VAL A 571 13.05 35.27 -0.37
CA VAL A 571 13.41 34.14 -1.23
C VAL A 571 14.38 34.53 -2.35
N ILE A 572 14.15 35.68 -3.00
CA ILE A 572 15.05 36.18 -4.07
C ILE A 572 16.46 36.43 -3.51
N ARG A 573 16.55 37.00 -2.31
CA ARG A 573 17.83 37.18 -1.61
C ARG A 573 18.49 35.85 -1.28
N MET A 574 17.72 34.87 -0.76
CA MET A 574 18.24 33.52 -0.49
C MET A 574 18.70 32.80 -1.76
N ALA A 575 18.03 33.01 -2.89
CA ALA A 575 18.43 32.48 -4.20
C ALA A 575 19.74 33.09 -4.71
N ALA A 576 19.92 34.41 -4.55
CA ALA A 576 21.17 35.09 -4.89
C ALA A 576 22.36 34.64 -4.01
N GLU A 577 22.09 34.26 -2.76
CA GLU A 577 23.09 33.85 -1.75
C GLU A 577 23.33 32.33 -1.66
N ASP A 578 22.71 31.52 -2.52
CA ASP A 578 22.75 30.04 -2.45
C ASP A 578 22.17 29.41 -1.17
N ARG A 579 21.25 30.11 -0.52
CA ARG A 579 20.62 29.68 0.73
C ARG A 579 19.23 29.09 0.56
N LEU A 580 18.81 28.79 -0.68
CA LEU A 580 17.50 28.19 -0.96
C LEU A 580 17.29 26.82 -0.31
N HIS A 581 18.35 26.10 0.04
CA HIS A 581 18.25 24.85 0.81
C HIS A 581 17.76 25.07 2.26
N GLN A 582 17.71 26.31 2.75
CA GLN A 582 17.29 26.70 4.11
C GLN A 582 15.87 27.29 4.14
N ILE A 583 15.14 27.22 3.02
CA ILE A 583 13.84 27.88 2.84
C ILE A 583 12.74 27.24 3.70
N ASP A 584 12.00 28.05 4.44
CA ASP A 584 10.84 27.62 5.22
C ASP A 584 9.59 27.44 4.34
N LEU A 585 8.48 26.99 4.92
CA LEU A 585 7.24 26.75 4.16
C LEU A 585 6.67 28.06 3.53
N PRO A 586 6.57 29.19 4.27
CA PRO A 586 6.15 30.47 3.68
C PRO A 586 7.08 30.91 2.54
N GLY A 587 8.39 30.72 2.67
CA GLY A 587 9.35 30.97 1.61
C GLY A 587 9.13 30.07 0.39
N ARG A 588 8.89 28.77 0.56
CA ARG A 588 8.59 27.85 -0.55
C ARG A 588 7.31 28.22 -1.29
N ILE A 589 6.30 28.65 -0.54
CA ILE A 589 5.03 29.10 -1.10
C ILE A 589 5.17 30.45 -1.79
N ALA A 590 6.02 31.34 -1.29
CA ALA A 590 6.33 32.61 -1.95
C ALA A 590 7.18 32.41 -3.22
N LEU A 591 8.16 31.49 -3.18
CA LEU A 591 8.94 31.06 -4.33
C LEU A 591 8.02 30.50 -5.42
N GLU A 592 7.14 29.58 -5.04
CA GLU A 592 6.17 28.98 -5.95
C GLU A 592 5.16 30.02 -6.43
N ALA A 593 4.72 30.97 -5.61
CA ALA A 593 3.82 32.03 -6.02
C ALA A 593 4.46 32.97 -7.05
N LEU A 594 5.74 33.31 -6.88
CA LEU A 594 6.49 34.09 -7.87
C LEU A 594 6.56 33.38 -9.22
N VAL A 595 6.86 32.07 -9.19
CA VAL A 595 7.00 31.22 -10.39
C VAL A 595 5.64 30.92 -11.03
N ARG A 596 4.59 30.64 -10.26
CA ARG A 596 3.27 30.27 -10.80
C ARG A 596 2.45 31.45 -11.30
N ILE A 597 2.61 32.63 -10.71
CA ILE A 597 1.93 33.85 -11.16
C ILE A 597 2.58 34.41 -12.43
N GLN A 598 3.87 34.16 -12.65
CA GLN A 598 4.60 34.70 -13.82
C GLN A 598 4.92 33.67 -14.91
N ASP A 599 5.20 32.41 -14.56
CA ASP A 599 5.83 31.44 -15.47
C ASP A 599 5.11 30.08 -15.62
N ARG A 600 4.12 29.69 -14.80
CA ARG A 600 3.40 28.40 -14.93
C ARG A 600 1.86 28.51 -14.87
N PRO A 601 1.25 29.30 -15.76
CA PRO A 601 -0.20 29.49 -15.80
C PRO A 601 -0.96 28.21 -16.19
N ALA A 602 -2.26 28.15 -15.86
CA ALA A 602 -3.18 27.13 -16.35
C ALA A 602 -4.38 27.81 -17.00
N PHE A 603 -4.47 27.73 -18.33
CA PHE A 603 -5.49 28.43 -19.09
C PHE A 603 -6.74 27.58 -19.24
N ARG A 604 -7.89 28.20 -18.98
CA ARG A 604 -9.19 27.61 -19.24
C ARG A 604 -9.37 27.49 -20.75
N VAL A 605 -9.80 26.32 -21.22
CA VAL A 605 -10.25 26.19 -22.61
C VAL A 605 -11.64 26.84 -22.73
N THR A 606 -11.79 27.75 -23.70
CA THR A 606 -13.04 28.43 -24.05
C THR A 606 -13.10 28.60 -25.58
N GLY A 607 -14.16 28.10 -26.22
CA GLY A 607 -14.26 28.09 -27.69
C GLY A 607 -13.20 27.22 -28.36
N ASP A 608 -12.88 26.07 -27.77
CA ASP A 608 -11.78 25.15 -28.11
C ASP A 608 -10.37 25.74 -28.03
N SER A 609 -10.21 27.01 -27.62
CA SER A 609 -8.91 27.69 -27.54
C SER A 609 -8.62 28.19 -26.14
N VAL A 610 -7.44 28.78 -25.94
CA VAL A 610 -7.12 29.58 -24.76
C VAL A 610 -7.22 31.06 -25.13
N ASP A 611 -7.59 31.88 -24.14
CA ASP A 611 -7.49 33.33 -24.27
C ASP A 611 -6.02 33.74 -24.17
N ILE A 612 -5.42 34.10 -25.31
CA ILE A 612 -4.01 34.52 -25.38
C ILE A 612 -3.79 35.93 -24.81
N ASP A 613 -4.88 36.70 -24.67
CA ASP A 613 -4.88 38.03 -24.08
C ASP A 613 -5.15 37.97 -22.56
N ASP A 614 -5.27 36.76 -21.98
CA ASP A 614 -5.42 36.56 -20.55
C ASP A 614 -4.30 37.31 -19.80
N PRO A 615 -4.63 38.14 -18.79
CA PRO A 615 -3.62 38.86 -18.01
C PRO A 615 -2.50 38.00 -17.41
N LEU A 616 -2.75 36.69 -17.20
CA LEU A 616 -1.82 35.66 -16.74
C LEU A 616 -1.01 35.00 -17.88
N ALA A 617 -1.38 35.22 -19.15
CA ALA A 617 -0.63 34.75 -20.30
C ALA A 617 0.76 35.38 -20.35
N GLY A 618 0.86 36.67 -20.00
CA GLY A 618 2.12 37.38 -19.82
C GLY A 618 3.15 37.06 -20.89
N ASP A 619 4.21 36.40 -20.47
CA ASP A 619 5.41 36.08 -21.23
C ASP A 619 5.23 34.80 -22.11
N TRP A 620 4.18 34.01 -21.84
CA TRP A 620 3.73 32.89 -22.66
C TRP A 620 2.80 33.30 -23.81
N ALA A 621 2.30 34.54 -23.84
CA ALA A 621 1.38 34.99 -24.89
C ALA A 621 1.94 34.82 -26.32
N PRO A 622 3.23 35.10 -26.61
CA PRO A 622 3.82 34.80 -27.93
C PRO A 622 3.88 33.30 -28.23
N PHE A 623 4.20 32.49 -27.22
CA PHE A 623 4.23 31.03 -27.32
C PHE A 623 2.83 30.47 -27.60
N LEU A 624 1.81 30.92 -26.88
CA LEU A 624 0.40 30.54 -27.06
C LEU A 624 -0.16 31.03 -28.40
N GLY A 625 0.22 32.24 -28.83
CA GLY A 625 -0.19 32.81 -30.12
C GLY A 625 0.44 32.11 -31.33
N LEU A 626 1.58 31.43 -31.15
CA LEU A 626 2.20 30.58 -32.17
C LEU A 626 1.53 29.19 -32.29
N VAL A 627 0.63 28.83 -31.37
CA VAL A 627 -0.09 27.54 -31.38
C VAL A 627 -1.30 27.59 -32.32
N ALA A 628 -1.08 27.84 -33.61
CA ALA A 628 -2.12 27.97 -34.63
C ALA A 628 -3.02 26.71 -34.80
N ASN A 629 -2.70 25.58 -34.15
CA ASN A 629 -3.46 24.32 -34.16
C ASN A 629 -3.95 23.88 -32.76
N LEU A 630 -3.90 24.75 -31.74
CA LEU A 630 -4.35 24.41 -30.38
C LEU A 630 -5.80 23.87 -30.33
N PRO A 631 -6.76 24.42 -31.12
CA PRO A 631 -8.13 23.90 -31.14
C PRO A 631 -8.26 22.44 -31.59
N ASP A 632 -7.36 21.95 -32.45
CA ASP A 632 -7.39 20.55 -32.88
C ASP A 632 -6.87 19.62 -31.77
N TRP A 633 -5.93 20.10 -30.96
CA TRP A 633 -5.38 19.33 -29.83
C TRP A 633 -6.32 19.29 -28.65
N THR A 634 -6.88 20.45 -28.27
CA THR A 634 -7.85 20.53 -27.19
C THR A 634 -9.08 19.67 -27.50
N ARG A 635 -9.63 19.70 -28.72
CA ARG A 635 -10.77 18.85 -29.13
C ARG A 635 -10.49 17.36 -29.02
N SER A 636 -9.22 16.94 -29.09
CA SER A 636 -8.83 15.53 -29.12
C SER A 636 -8.49 14.97 -27.74
N VAL A 637 -8.55 15.80 -26.71
CA VAL A 637 -8.36 15.45 -25.30
C VAL A 637 -9.72 15.44 -24.61
N GLY A 638 -10.01 14.38 -23.86
CA GLY A 638 -11.29 14.20 -23.20
C GLY A 638 -11.17 13.74 -21.75
N ARG A 639 -12.24 13.96 -21.00
CA ARG A 639 -12.41 13.50 -19.63
C ARG A 639 -12.94 12.07 -19.62
N ILE A 640 -12.30 11.18 -18.89
CA ILE A 640 -12.74 9.80 -18.71
C ILE A 640 -13.55 9.68 -17.42
N ASP A 641 -14.76 9.15 -17.55
CA ASP A 641 -15.72 8.97 -16.48
C ASP A 641 -16.11 7.50 -16.30
N LEU A 642 -16.37 7.12 -15.05
CA LEU A 642 -17.06 5.89 -14.66
C LEU A 642 -18.38 6.27 -14.00
N ASP A 643 -19.50 6.00 -14.66
CA ASP A 643 -20.85 6.45 -14.25
C ASP A 643 -20.92 7.96 -13.99
N GLY A 644 -20.24 8.77 -14.83
CA GLY A 644 -20.19 10.23 -14.72
C GLY A 644 -19.20 10.76 -13.65
N ILE A 645 -18.53 9.87 -12.91
CA ILE A 645 -17.50 10.24 -11.95
C ILE A 645 -16.15 10.31 -12.67
N HIS A 646 -15.48 11.46 -12.55
CA HIS A 646 -14.15 11.69 -13.12
C HIS A 646 -13.10 10.74 -12.55
N ILE A 647 -12.49 9.93 -13.41
CA ILE A 647 -11.41 8.99 -13.04
C ILE A 647 -10.09 9.27 -13.74
N GLY A 648 -10.06 10.13 -14.76
CA GLY A 648 -8.84 10.58 -15.43
C GLY A 648 -9.11 11.31 -16.73
N SER A 649 -8.06 11.56 -17.48
CA SER A 649 -8.08 12.15 -18.82
C SER A 649 -7.59 11.14 -19.86
N GLY A 650 -7.85 11.42 -21.13
CA GLY A 650 -7.30 10.64 -22.24
C GLY A 650 -7.32 11.42 -23.54
N PHE A 651 -6.67 10.90 -24.57
CA PHE A 651 -6.62 11.57 -25.87
C PHE A 651 -6.67 10.60 -27.04
N LEU A 652 -7.24 11.07 -28.16
CA LEU A 652 -7.44 10.27 -29.35
C LEU A 652 -6.15 10.16 -30.19
N ILE A 653 -5.75 8.92 -30.48
CA ILE A 653 -4.68 8.59 -31.44
C ILE A 653 -5.24 7.84 -32.66
N GLY A 654 -4.38 7.55 -33.63
CA GLY A 654 -4.78 6.89 -34.87
C GLY A 654 -5.47 5.53 -34.64
N GLY A 655 -6.38 5.18 -35.56
CA GLY A 655 -7.14 3.94 -35.49
C GLY A 655 -8.33 3.94 -34.52
N GLY A 656 -8.83 5.12 -34.12
CA GLY A 656 -10.01 5.25 -33.25
C GLY A 656 -9.74 4.82 -31.81
N ARG A 657 -8.53 5.09 -31.31
CA ARG A 657 -8.03 4.60 -30.03
C ARG A 657 -7.78 5.75 -29.08
N VAL A 658 -8.14 5.57 -27.82
CA VAL A 658 -7.90 6.54 -26.75
C VAL A 658 -6.70 6.06 -25.95
N MET A 659 -5.68 6.90 -25.84
CA MET A 659 -4.57 6.70 -24.93
C MET A 659 -4.88 7.32 -23.57
N THR A 660 -4.62 6.58 -22.51
CA THR A 660 -4.72 7.03 -21.11
C THR A 660 -3.73 6.22 -20.26
N ASN A 661 -3.71 6.43 -18.95
CA ASN A 661 -2.90 5.65 -18.03
C ASN A 661 -3.49 4.26 -17.77
N ARG A 662 -2.61 3.32 -17.40
CA ARG A 662 -3.04 1.98 -16.99
C ARG A 662 -3.84 2.04 -15.69
N HIS A 663 -3.44 2.87 -14.73
CA HIS A 663 -4.18 2.95 -13.47
C HIS A 663 -5.60 3.56 -13.63
N VAL A 664 -5.82 4.42 -14.65
CA VAL A 664 -7.16 4.89 -15.02
C VAL A 664 -8.01 3.74 -15.57
N LEU A 665 -7.41 2.85 -16.37
CA LEU A 665 -8.07 1.59 -16.79
C LEU A 665 -8.36 0.67 -15.59
N GLU A 666 -7.43 0.54 -14.64
CA GLU A 666 -7.62 -0.27 -13.42
C GLU A 666 -8.76 0.24 -12.54
N ALA A 667 -9.07 1.54 -12.58
CA ALA A 667 -10.21 2.13 -11.90
C ALA A 667 -11.56 1.70 -12.50
N CYS A 668 -11.62 1.37 -13.79
CA CYS A 668 -12.87 1.12 -14.51
C CYS A 668 -13.03 -0.28 -15.13
N ALA A 669 -11.98 -1.09 -15.18
CA ALA A 669 -12.00 -2.43 -15.76
C ALA A 669 -11.34 -3.49 -14.87
N ASP A 670 -11.87 -4.70 -14.96
CA ASP A 670 -11.30 -5.91 -14.38
C ASP A 670 -10.37 -6.60 -15.38
N GLU A 671 -9.20 -7.08 -14.93
CA GLU A 671 -8.24 -7.87 -15.71
C GLU A 671 -8.32 -9.35 -15.32
N LEU A 672 -8.42 -10.23 -16.32
CA LEU A 672 -8.34 -11.68 -16.16
C LEU A 672 -7.33 -12.24 -17.16
N THR A 673 -6.22 -12.77 -16.67
CA THR A 673 -5.14 -13.31 -17.50
C THR A 673 -5.07 -14.83 -17.32
N GLY A 674 -5.15 -15.58 -18.42
CA GLY A 674 -5.04 -17.04 -18.42
C GLY A 674 -4.30 -17.57 -19.66
N PRO A 675 -4.31 -18.90 -19.89
CA PRO A 675 -3.62 -19.51 -21.05
C PRO A 675 -4.11 -18.99 -22.41
N GLY A 676 -5.36 -18.52 -22.47
CA GLY A 676 -5.96 -17.91 -23.66
C GLY A 676 -5.63 -16.44 -23.88
N GLY A 677 -4.80 -15.82 -23.02
CA GLY A 677 -4.47 -14.39 -23.04
C GLY A 677 -5.17 -13.59 -21.93
N THR A 678 -5.08 -12.27 -22.02
CA THR A 678 -5.70 -11.32 -21.10
C THR A 678 -7.05 -10.85 -21.62
N LEU A 679 -8.07 -10.95 -20.77
CA LEU A 679 -9.41 -10.43 -20.98
C LEU A 679 -9.62 -9.24 -20.04
N TRP A 680 -10.03 -8.11 -20.62
CA TRP A 680 -10.48 -6.94 -19.89
C TRP A 680 -11.99 -6.83 -19.91
N ARG A 681 -12.60 -6.46 -18.78
CA ARG A 681 -14.05 -6.29 -18.65
C ARG A 681 -14.40 -4.97 -17.98
N PHE A 682 -15.08 -4.10 -18.71
CA PHE A 682 -15.75 -2.92 -18.16
C PHE A 682 -17.05 -3.36 -17.45
N GLY A 683 -16.91 -3.98 -16.27
CA GLY A 683 -18.03 -4.55 -15.52
C GLY A 683 -18.56 -3.65 -14.40
N ARG A 684 -17.96 -2.47 -14.20
CA ARG A 684 -18.17 -1.63 -13.01
C ARG A 684 -19.10 -0.44 -13.22
N GLY A 685 -19.60 -0.24 -14.44
CA GLY A 685 -20.40 0.91 -14.82
C GLY A 685 -20.19 1.28 -16.29
N ALA A 686 -20.87 2.34 -16.74
CA ALA A 686 -20.64 2.93 -18.04
C ALA A 686 -19.32 3.70 -18.03
N VAL A 687 -18.39 3.30 -18.88
CA VAL A 687 -17.09 3.97 -19.04
C VAL A 687 -17.13 4.80 -20.30
N THR A 688 -16.96 6.11 -20.13
CA THR A 688 -17.09 7.08 -21.21
C THR A 688 -15.91 8.03 -21.26
N ILE A 689 -15.64 8.58 -22.45
CA ILE A 689 -14.78 9.75 -22.63
C ILE A 689 -15.60 10.89 -23.23
N ASP A 690 -15.51 12.08 -22.63
CA ASP A 690 -16.14 13.30 -23.13
C ASP A 690 -15.09 14.31 -23.58
N PHE A 691 -15.10 14.64 -24.88
CA PHE A 691 -14.17 15.60 -25.47
C PHE A 691 -14.59 17.07 -25.29
N SER A 692 -15.78 17.34 -24.77
CA SER A 692 -16.30 18.71 -24.64
C SER A 692 -15.59 19.50 -23.54
N GLU A 693 -15.51 20.83 -23.68
CA GLU A 693 -14.76 21.70 -22.76
C GLU A 693 -15.08 21.51 -21.28
N THR A 694 -16.34 21.21 -20.95
CA THR A 694 -16.87 21.09 -19.58
C THR A 694 -17.36 19.69 -19.24
N ALA A 695 -17.10 18.71 -20.11
CA ALA A 695 -17.62 17.35 -19.97
C ALA A 695 -19.14 17.32 -19.68
N ASP A 696 -19.88 18.09 -20.48
CA ASP A 696 -21.32 18.32 -20.36
C ASP A 696 -22.19 17.23 -21.03
N GLY A 697 -21.58 16.20 -21.58
CA GLY A 697 -22.22 15.10 -22.30
C GLY A 697 -22.35 15.35 -23.81
N SER A 698 -22.01 16.54 -24.32
CA SER A 698 -22.23 16.89 -25.74
C SER A 698 -21.30 16.15 -26.71
N GLN A 699 -20.12 15.73 -26.26
CA GLN A 699 -19.13 14.97 -27.04
C GLN A 699 -18.70 13.70 -26.30
N CYS A 700 -19.68 13.04 -25.68
CA CYS A 700 -19.48 11.85 -24.87
C CYS A 700 -19.57 10.56 -25.70
N HIS A 701 -18.57 9.68 -25.54
CA HIS A 701 -18.45 8.42 -26.26
C HIS A 701 -18.16 7.26 -25.31
N ALA A 702 -18.77 6.10 -25.56
CA ALA A 702 -18.50 4.89 -24.79
C ALA A 702 -17.16 4.25 -25.17
N LEU A 703 -16.42 3.79 -24.16
CA LEU A 703 -15.22 2.98 -24.31
C LEU A 703 -15.61 1.49 -24.29
N SER A 704 -15.19 0.76 -25.32
CA SER A 704 -15.74 -0.57 -25.65
C SER A 704 -14.76 -1.72 -25.44
N GLY A 705 -13.45 -1.45 -25.39
CA GLY A 705 -12.43 -2.48 -25.32
C GLY A 705 -11.06 -1.96 -24.94
N VAL A 706 -10.15 -2.89 -24.61
CA VAL A 706 -8.74 -2.62 -24.32
C VAL A 706 -7.90 -3.21 -25.44
N VAL A 707 -7.17 -2.35 -26.15
CA VAL A 707 -6.27 -2.74 -27.24
C VAL A 707 -4.90 -3.14 -26.68
N MET A 708 -4.39 -2.36 -25.72
CA MET A 708 -3.17 -2.68 -24.98
C MET A 708 -3.23 -2.06 -23.58
N ALA A 709 -2.49 -2.65 -22.65
CA ALA A 709 -2.16 -2.04 -21.36
C ALA A 709 -0.74 -2.47 -21.00
N GLY A 710 -0.04 -1.69 -20.18
CA GLY A 710 1.21 -2.14 -19.56
C GLY A 710 1.00 -3.51 -18.88
N PRO A 711 2.01 -4.38 -18.79
CA PRO A 711 1.82 -5.76 -18.28
C PRO A 711 1.54 -5.83 -16.77
N ASP A 712 2.05 -4.85 -16.03
CA ASP A 712 2.13 -4.88 -14.58
C ASP A 712 1.25 -3.78 -13.98
N PRO A 713 0.55 -4.06 -12.87
CA PRO A 713 -0.33 -3.10 -12.26
C PRO A 713 0.45 -1.99 -11.59
N ILE A 714 -0.11 -0.79 -11.62
CA ILE A 714 0.54 0.37 -11.02
C ILE A 714 0.32 0.34 -9.51
N GLY A 715 -0.92 0.07 -9.08
CA GLY A 715 -1.30 0.13 -7.68
C GLY A 715 -1.42 1.57 -7.18
N GLY A 716 -1.36 1.77 -5.86
CA GLY A 716 -1.54 3.09 -5.23
C GLY A 716 -0.28 3.88 -4.96
N VAL A 717 0.88 3.41 -5.44
CA VAL A 717 2.16 4.09 -5.31
C VAL A 717 2.85 4.04 -6.67
N GLU A 718 3.48 5.14 -7.05
CA GLU A 718 4.27 5.24 -8.27
C GLU A 718 5.35 4.15 -8.33
N ARG A 719 5.46 3.50 -9.49
CA ARG A 719 6.50 2.51 -9.80
C ARG A 719 7.03 2.78 -11.21
N LEU A 720 8.17 3.46 -11.29
CA LEU A 720 8.74 3.88 -12.58
C LEU A 720 9.14 2.71 -13.49
N GLY A 721 9.38 1.51 -12.93
CA GLY A 721 9.62 0.29 -13.72
C GLY A 721 8.36 -0.33 -14.33
N HIS A 722 7.16 0.14 -13.98
CA HIS A 722 5.90 -0.34 -14.55
C HIS A 722 5.39 0.63 -15.62
N LEU A 723 4.89 0.10 -16.73
CA LEU A 723 4.36 0.92 -17.82
C LEU A 723 2.93 1.38 -17.49
N ASP A 724 2.78 2.65 -17.12
CA ASP A 724 1.50 3.27 -16.81
C ASP A 724 0.78 3.83 -18.04
N MET A 725 0.48 2.94 -18.98
CA MET A 725 -0.18 3.28 -20.24
C MET A 725 -1.22 2.22 -20.62
N ALA A 726 -2.37 2.68 -21.12
CA ALA A 726 -3.39 1.86 -21.76
C ALA A 726 -3.88 2.50 -23.06
N LEU A 727 -4.22 1.66 -24.05
CA LEU A 727 -4.97 2.05 -25.24
C LEU A 727 -6.34 1.39 -25.21
N LEU A 728 -7.37 2.21 -25.29
CA LEU A 728 -8.77 1.80 -25.26
C LEU A 728 -9.39 2.00 -26.65
N SER A 729 -10.33 1.15 -27.03
CA SER A 729 -11.13 1.32 -28.24
C SER A 729 -12.43 2.06 -27.94
N LEU A 730 -12.84 2.92 -28.86
CA LEU A 730 -14.18 3.49 -28.89
C LEU A 730 -15.16 2.52 -29.57
N ASP A 731 -16.46 2.69 -29.33
CA ASP A 731 -17.47 1.94 -30.07
C ASP A 731 -17.45 2.29 -31.58
N ALA A 732 -17.59 1.29 -32.43
CA ALA A 732 -17.30 1.33 -33.88
C ALA A 732 -18.21 2.27 -34.69
N ALA A 733 -19.23 2.87 -34.06
CA ALA A 733 -20.21 3.75 -34.67
C ALA A 733 -20.16 5.21 -34.18
N ALA A 734 -19.16 5.61 -33.39
CA ALA A 734 -19.10 6.96 -32.78
C ALA A 734 -19.06 8.08 -33.84
N PRO A 735 -20.16 8.84 -34.07
CA PRO A 735 -20.15 9.97 -34.97
C PRO A 735 -19.47 11.18 -34.30
N GLY A 736 -18.81 12.03 -35.09
CA GLY A 736 -18.27 13.31 -34.58
C GLY A 736 -16.96 13.23 -33.81
N LEU A 737 -16.16 12.16 -33.98
CA LEU A 737 -14.85 12.07 -33.34
C LEU A 737 -13.88 13.18 -33.80
N PRO A 738 -13.06 13.72 -32.88
CA PRO A 738 -12.04 14.71 -33.19
C PRO A 738 -10.89 14.10 -34.01
N ARG A 739 -9.94 14.93 -34.44
CA ARG A 739 -8.79 14.48 -35.25
C ARG A 739 -7.77 13.76 -34.37
N ALA A 740 -7.40 12.54 -34.72
CA ALA A 740 -6.34 11.81 -34.02
C ALA A 740 -5.00 12.59 -33.96
N LEU A 741 -4.37 12.58 -32.80
CA LEU A 741 -3.11 13.28 -32.56
C LEU A 741 -1.91 12.43 -33.00
N PRO A 742 -0.94 13.03 -33.73
CA PRO A 742 0.31 12.36 -34.07
C PRO A 742 1.27 12.31 -32.87
N LEU A 743 2.10 11.28 -32.82
CA LEU A 743 3.11 11.08 -31.77
C LEU A 743 4.51 11.52 -32.24
N ALA A 744 5.30 12.07 -31.33
CA ALA A 744 6.68 12.48 -31.55
C ALA A 744 7.64 11.31 -31.28
N ARG A 745 8.62 11.10 -32.15
CA ARG A 745 9.63 10.02 -31.95
C ARG A 745 10.52 10.20 -30.72
N GLN A 746 10.57 11.40 -30.14
CA GLN A 746 11.45 11.71 -29.02
C GLN A 746 10.82 12.80 -28.14
N LEU A 747 11.10 12.72 -26.84
CA LEU A 747 10.91 13.80 -25.88
C LEU A 747 12.28 14.45 -25.62
N ASP A 748 12.45 15.71 -26.00
CA ASP A 748 13.73 16.43 -25.89
C ASP A 748 13.94 17.02 -24.50
N ASP A 749 15.19 17.01 -24.02
CA ASP A 749 15.58 17.68 -22.78
C ASP A 749 15.28 19.18 -22.85
N ALA A 750 14.74 19.74 -21.77
CA ALA A 750 14.37 21.16 -21.64
C ALA A 750 13.39 21.69 -22.72
N ALA A 751 12.68 20.81 -23.42
CA ALA A 751 11.72 21.22 -24.43
C ALA A 751 10.55 22.00 -23.82
N GLU A 752 10.11 23.03 -24.53
CA GLU A 752 8.83 23.69 -24.27
C GLU A 752 7.68 22.75 -24.62
N MET A 753 6.68 22.71 -23.74
CA MET A 753 5.56 21.81 -23.87
C MET A 753 4.26 22.41 -23.33
N VAL A 754 3.15 21.77 -23.65
CA VAL A 754 1.88 21.96 -22.95
C VAL A 754 1.35 20.63 -22.47
N VAL A 755 0.75 20.64 -21.28
CA VAL A 755 -0.16 19.60 -20.82
C VAL A 755 -1.58 20.05 -21.09
N ILE A 756 -2.36 19.18 -21.72
CA ILE A 756 -3.79 19.42 -21.95
C ILE A 756 -4.57 18.31 -21.26
N GLY A 757 -5.51 18.68 -20.40
CA GLY A 757 -6.18 17.73 -19.52
C GLY A 757 -7.35 18.30 -18.74
N TYR A 758 -8.01 17.44 -17.96
CA TYR A 758 -9.09 17.82 -17.06
C TYR A 758 -8.59 17.74 -15.62
N PRO A 759 -8.34 18.87 -14.93
CA PRO A 759 -8.18 18.87 -13.49
C PRO A 759 -9.51 18.57 -12.80
N ALA A 760 -9.47 17.65 -11.85
CA ALA A 760 -10.55 17.37 -10.93
C ALA A 760 -10.47 18.28 -9.68
N ARG A 761 -11.57 18.32 -8.93
CA ARG A 761 -11.63 19.09 -7.69
C ARG A 761 -10.64 18.52 -6.66
N PRO A 762 -9.74 19.33 -6.09
CA PRO A 762 -8.72 18.86 -5.17
C PRO A 762 -9.34 18.32 -3.87
N GLY A 763 -8.83 17.17 -3.43
CA GLY A 763 -9.13 16.54 -2.14
C GLY A 763 -8.46 17.22 -0.95
N THR A 764 -8.78 16.80 0.28
CA THR A 764 -8.13 17.30 1.51
C THR A 764 -6.61 17.12 1.51
N SER A 765 -6.15 16.03 0.91
CA SER A 765 -4.76 15.68 0.74
C SER A 765 -4.02 16.61 -0.24
N ALA A 766 -4.71 17.22 -1.22
CA ALA A 766 -4.16 18.28 -2.09
C ALA A 766 -3.67 19.53 -1.36
N PHE A 767 -4.04 19.65 -0.09
CA PHE A 767 -3.64 20.75 0.78
C PHE A 767 -2.55 20.34 1.77
N VAL A 768 -2.06 19.10 1.76
CA VAL A 768 -1.01 18.63 2.67
C VAL A 768 0.37 19.06 2.15
N ASP A 769 1.18 19.66 3.01
CA ASP A 769 2.55 20.04 2.69
C ASP A 769 3.46 18.79 2.65
N PRO A 770 4.13 18.49 1.52
CA PRO A 770 4.99 17.33 1.36
C PRO A 770 6.24 17.34 2.25
N ALA A 771 6.60 18.46 2.86
CA ALA A 771 7.74 18.56 3.77
C ALA A 771 7.37 18.37 5.25
N THR A 772 6.13 18.70 5.63
CA THR A 772 5.71 18.71 7.05
C THR A 772 4.57 17.73 7.36
N GLY A 773 3.89 17.21 6.34
CA GLY A 773 2.70 16.36 6.51
C GLY A 773 1.48 17.11 7.04
N ALA A 774 1.54 18.43 7.22
CA ALA A 774 0.46 19.24 7.76
C ALA A 774 -0.44 19.80 6.64
N ILE A 775 -1.74 19.92 6.92
CA ILE A 775 -2.67 20.62 6.02
C ILE A 775 -2.34 22.12 6.00
N SER A 776 -1.93 22.61 4.84
CA SER A 776 -1.62 24.00 4.56
C SER A 776 -2.81 24.72 3.90
N ARG A 777 -3.36 25.70 4.62
CA ARG A 777 -4.37 26.62 4.08
C ARG A 777 -3.83 27.46 2.92
N GLU A 778 -2.52 27.68 2.88
CA GLU A 778 -1.85 28.49 1.87
C GLU A 778 -1.79 27.76 0.52
N ILE A 779 -1.53 26.44 0.50
CA ILE A 779 -1.67 25.60 -0.70
C ILE A 779 -3.11 25.67 -1.24
N GLY A 780 -4.10 25.62 -0.34
CA GLY A 780 -5.51 25.72 -0.72
C GLY A 780 -5.91 27.08 -1.30
N THR A 781 -5.29 28.18 -0.85
CA THR A 781 -5.46 29.49 -1.47
C THR A 781 -4.84 29.54 -2.85
N ARG A 782 -3.67 28.92 -3.07
CA ARG A 782 -3.03 28.87 -4.39
C ARG A 782 -3.81 28.08 -5.43
N LEU A 783 -4.35 26.92 -5.07
CA LEU A 783 -5.18 26.14 -5.98
C LEU A 783 -6.44 26.93 -6.40
N ARG A 784 -7.03 27.70 -5.47
CA ARG A 784 -8.13 28.62 -5.77
C ARG A 784 -7.72 29.78 -6.67
N GLU A 785 -6.52 30.32 -6.56
CA GLU A 785 -6.05 31.41 -7.44
C GLU A 785 -5.79 30.92 -8.88
N ILE A 786 -5.28 29.70 -9.05
CA ILE A 786 -4.92 29.12 -10.37
C ILE A 786 -6.14 28.57 -11.09
N PHE A 787 -6.94 27.74 -10.40
CA PHE A 787 -8.08 27.04 -11.01
C PHE A 787 -9.43 27.71 -10.71
N GLY A 788 -9.53 28.50 -9.64
CA GLY A 788 -10.79 29.06 -9.17
C GLY A 788 -11.65 28.01 -8.44
N THR A 789 -12.97 28.12 -8.61
CA THR A 789 -13.97 27.10 -8.24
C THR A 789 -14.40 26.23 -9.42
N ASP A 790 -13.84 26.46 -10.61
CA ASP A 790 -14.37 25.97 -11.88
C ASP A 790 -13.67 24.66 -12.31
N TYR A 791 -13.88 23.62 -11.52
CA TYR A 791 -13.40 22.25 -11.82
C TYR A 791 -14.34 21.52 -12.79
N GLY A 792 -13.86 20.44 -13.42
CA GLY A 792 -14.65 19.67 -14.39
C GLY A 792 -14.59 20.24 -15.82
N ARG A 793 -13.60 21.08 -16.10
CA ARG A 793 -13.33 21.68 -17.40
C ARG A 793 -11.91 21.37 -17.86
N LYS A 794 -11.67 21.43 -19.17
CA LYS A 794 -10.36 21.29 -19.81
C LYS A 794 -9.47 22.51 -19.59
N TYR A 795 -8.19 22.26 -19.31
CA TYR A 795 -7.15 23.27 -19.15
C TYR A 795 -5.96 22.97 -20.06
N VAL A 796 -5.24 24.03 -20.44
CA VAL A 796 -3.94 23.98 -21.11
C VAL A 796 -2.91 24.60 -20.17
N ALA A 797 -1.90 23.84 -19.80
CA ALA A 797 -0.84 24.29 -18.90
C ALA A 797 0.51 24.23 -19.61
N PRO A 798 1.12 25.36 -20.01
CA PRO A 798 2.48 25.38 -20.53
C PRO A 798 3.52 25.05 -19.44
N GLY A 799 4.68 24.57 -19.89
CA GLY A 799 5.84 24.33 -19.04
C GLY A 799 7.01 23.76 -19.85
N HIS A 800 7.94 23.11 -19.15
CA HIS A 800 9.15 22.53 -19.74
C HIS A 800 9.44 21.13 -19.20
N VAL A 801 10.21 20.36 -19.97
CA VAL A 801 10.86 19.14 -19.46
C VAL A 801 11.91 19.56 -18.42
N MET A 802 11.80 19.04 -17.21
CA MET A 802 12.80 19.23 -16.15
C MET A 802 13.93 18.22 -16.27
N GLN A 803 13.60 16.95 -16.44
CA GLN A 803 14.56 15.86 -16.67
C GLN A 803 14.00 14.94 -17.74
N GLY A 804 14.75 14.69 -18.82
CA GLY A 804 14.33 13.78 -19.87
C GLY A 804 14.39 12.30 -19.47
N PRO A 805 14.00 11.41 -20.39
CA PRO A 805 13.85 9.98 -20.14
C PRO A 805 15.12 9.31 -19.62
N GLY A 806 14.99 8.46 -18.59
CA GLY A 806 16.11 7.72 -17.99
C GLY A 806 17.01 8.51 -17.05
N ARG A 807 16.65 9.76 -16.73
CA ARG A 807 17.39 10.58 -15.74
C ARG A 807 16.76 10.54 -14.34
N LEU A 808 15.54 10.03 -14.21
CA LEU A 808 14.85 9.91 -12.93
C LEU A 808 15.40 8.75 -12.10
N PRO A 809 15.69 8.94 -10.81
CA PRO A 809 16.03 7.84 -9.91
C PRO A 809 14.92 6.77 -9.89
N GLY A 810 15.27 5.52 -10.17
CA GLY A 810 14.32 4.40 -10.23
C GLY A 810 13.71 4.11 -11.61
N ASP A 811 13.99 4.92 -12.64
CA ASP A 811 13.58 4.64 -14.03
C ASP A 811 14.54 3.65 -14.70
N SER A 812 14.44 2.37 -14.34
CA SER A 812 15.29 1.31 -14.91
C SER A 812 15.06 1.07 -16.42
N GLU A 813 13.91 1.50 -16.94
CA GLU A 813 13.49 1.28 -18.33
C GLU A 813 13.81 2.46 -19.25
N GLY A 814 14.19 3.62 -18.67
CA GLY A 814 14.60 4.79 -19.43
C GLY A 814 13.48 5.52 -20.15
N TRP A 815 12.24 5.39 -19.68
CA TRP A 815 11.04 5.87 -20.36
C TRP A 815 10.26 6.94 -19.60
N ALA A 816 10.74 7.38 -18.43
CA ALA A 816 10.04 8.32 -17.58
C ALA A 816 10.80 9.65 -17.56
N ALA A 817 10.06 10.73 -17.74
CA ALA A 817 10.56 12.10 -17.70
C ALA A 817 9.78 12.93 -16.69
N SER A 818 10.38 14.03 -16.23
CA SER A 818 9.70 15.01 -15.39
C SER A 818 9.46 16.34 -16.10
N HIS A 819 8.39 17.02 -15.74
CA HIS A 819 7.98 18.32 -16.27
C HIS A 819 7.38 19.19 -15.16
N ASP A 820 7.24 20.49 -15.44
CA ASP A 820 6.74 21.49 -14.47
C ASP A 820 5.43 22.18 -14.89
N CYS A 821 4.75 21.68 -15.93
CA CYS A 821 3.40 22.11 -16.28
C CYS A 821 2.45 21.95 -15.09
N THR A 822 1.58 22.91 -14.83
CA THR A 822 0.64 22.86 -13.71
C THR A 822 -0.45 21.78 -13.91
N THR A 823 -0.49 20.77 -13.04
CA THR A 823 -1.51 19.70 -13.03
C THR A 823 -2.18 19.57 -11.66
N LEU A 824 -3.28 18.83 -11.63
CA LEU A 824 -4.02 18.37 -10.46
C LEU A 824 -4.53 16.96 -10.71
N GLY A 825 -4.93 16.25 -9.65
CA GLY A 825 -5.62 14.97 -9.79
C GLY A 825 -6.76 15.03 -10.82
N GLY A 826 -6.94 13.96 -11.58
CA GLY A 826 -7.77 13.93 -12.81
C GLY A 826 -6.98 14.16 -14.10
N ASN A 827 -5.77 14.74 -14.03
CA ASN A 827 -4.88 14.86 -15.19
C ASN A 827 -4.13 13.56 -15.54
N SER A 828 -4.25 12.50 -14.76
CA SER A 828 -3.77 11.17 -15.17
C SER A 828 -4.31 10.81 -16.55
N GLY A 829 -3.42 10.63 -17.52
CA GLY A 829 -3.73 10.30 -18.91
C GLY A 829 -3.78 11.53 -19.81
N SER A 830 -3.50 12.71 -19.28
CA SER A 830 -3.34 13.95 -20.03
C SER A 830 -2.16 13.88 -20.99
N VAL A 831 -2.32 14.58 -22.11
CA VAL A 831 -1.35 14.60 -23.20
C VAL A 831 -0.22 15.60 -22.90
N LEU A 832 1.03 15.21 -23.15
CA LEU A 832 2.15 16.15 -23.29
C LEU A 832 2.43 16.39 -24.77
N VAL A 833 2.23 17.62 -25.23
CA VAL A 833 2.60 18.04 -26.57
C VAL A 833 3.91 18.81 -26.51
N GLN A 834 4.94 18.30 -27.18
CA GLN A 834 6.22 18.99 -27.29
C GLN A 834 6.20 19.93 -28.51
N PHE A 835 6.75 21.12 -28.33
CA PHE A 835 6.90 22.08 -29.41
C PHE A 835 8.25 21.94 -30.10
N THR A 836 8.19 21.52 -31.35
CA THR A 836 9.31 21.58 -32.30
C THR A 836 8.81 22.23 -33.60
N ALA A 837 9.61 22.24 -34.65
CA ALA A 837 9.16 22.67 -35.98
C ALA A 837 7.89 21.91 -36.46
N THR A 838 7.66 20.69 -35.95
CA THR A 838 6.42 19.93 -36.16
C THR A 838 5.89 19.44 -34.81
N PRO A 839 4.99 20.18 -34.15
CA PRO A 839 4.49 19.80 -32.83
C PRO A 839 3.74 18.46 -32.85
N ALA A 840 4.01 17.63 -31.86
CA ALA A 840 3.43 16.29 -31.73
C ALA A 840 3.41 15.84 -30.27
N VAL A 841 2.63 14.79 -29.98
CA VAL A 841 2.51 14.23 -28.64
C VAL A 841 3.78 13.47 -28.28
N ALA A 842 4.53 13.97 -27.30
CA ALA A 842 5.79 13.38 -26.87
C ALA A 842 5.66 12.56 -25.57
N GLY A 843 4.62 12.81 -24.77
CA GLY A 843 4.44 12.12 -23.51
C GLY A 843 3.00 11.90 -23.05
N LEU A 844 2.87 11.05 -22.03
CA LEU A 844 1.64 10.73 -21.32
C LEU A 844 1.84 11.01 -19.83
N HIS A 845 1.15 12.00 -19.28
CA HIS A 845 1.24 12.34 -17.86
C HIS A 845 0.63 11.22 -16.99
N PHE A 846 1.27 10.88 -15.86
CA PHE A 846 0.79 9.79 -14.99
C PHE A 846 0.84 10.09 -13.48
N SER A 847 1.71 10.98 -13.02
CA SER A 847 1.80 11.34 -11.61
C SER A 847 2.36 12.75 -11.42
N GLY A 848 2.11 13.31 -10.24
CA GLY A 848 2.53 14.65 -9.90
C GLY A 848 2.63 14.85 -8.40
N ALA A 849 3.61 15.65 -7.98
CA ALA A 849 3.83 16.00 -6.59
C ALA A 849 3.86 17.54 -6.43
N PRO A 850 3.04 18.11 -5.51
CA PRO A 850 3.05 19.54 -5.27
C PRO A 850 4.46 20.04 -4.93
N LEU A 851 4.82 21.22 -5.45
CA LEU A 851 6.10 21.90 -5.20
C LEU A 851 7.37 21.15 -5.63
N THR A 852 7.26 20.06 -6.39
CA THR A 852 8.42 19.24 -6.80
C THR A 852 8.49 19.05 -8.31
N ALA A 853 7.72 18.13 -8.87
CA ALA A 853 7.67 17.88 -10.30
C ALA A 853 6.46 17.01 -10.67
N ASN A 854 6.05 17.11 -11.93
CA ASN A 854 5.13 16.19 -12.57
C ASN A 854 5.90 15.20 -13.45
N LYS A 855 5.31 14.04 -13.74
CA LYS A 855 5.97 12.96 -14.46
C LYS A 855 5.10 12.43 -15.59
N ALA A 856 5.79 11.99 -16.64
CA ALA A 856 5.17 11.48 -17.84
C ALA A 856 6.01 10.35 -18.45
N HIS A 857 5.34 9.41 -19.10
CA HIS A 857 6.01 8.42 -19.95
C HIS A 857 6.33 9.05 -21.30
N ALA A 858 7.57 8.91 -21.75
CA ALA A 858 8.00 9.36 -23.07
C ALA A 858 7.65 8.31 -24.12
N LEU A 859 6.69 8.64 -24.99
CA LEU A 859 6.04 7.66 -25.86
C LEU A 859 6.99 7.06 -26.90
N GLY A 860 7.96 7.84 -27.39
CA GLY A 860 8.98 7.36 -28.32
C GLY A 860 9.89 6.29 -27.72
N GLN A 861 10.19 6.36 -26.42
CA GLN A 861 10.96 5.36 -25.67
C GLN A 861 10.10 4.12 -25.39
N VAL A 862 8.82 4.32 -25.04
CA VAL A 862 7.86 3.22 -24.86
C VAL A 862 7.72 2.39 -26.14
N ASP A 863 7.58 3.03 -27.31
CA ASP A 863 7.47 2.36 -28.63
C ASP A 863 8.68 1.50 -28.99
N ARG A 864 9.88 1.88 -28.52
CA ARG A 864 11.15 1.16 -28.75
C ARG A 864 11.49 0.16 -27.66
N SER A 865 10.70 0.12 -26.58
CA SER A 865 10.92 -0.77 -25.45
C SER A 865 10.52 -2.21 -25.78
N ARG A 866 10.73 -3.11 -24.82
CA ARG A 866 10.29 -4.52 -24.92
C ARG A 866 8.77 -4.69 -25.09
N PHE A 867 7.97 -3.65 -24.84
CA PHE A 867 6.51 -3.70 -24.96
C PHE A 867 5.99 -3.43 -26.38
N GLY A 868 6.91 -3.17 -27.31
CA GLY A 868 6.63 -3.15 -28.74
C GLY A 868 6.00 -1.84 -29.22
N PRO A 869 5.67 -1.78 -30.53
CA PRO A 869 5.21 -0.55 -31.15
C PRO A 869 3.82 -0.17 -30.66
N ILE A 870 3.58 1.12 -30.46
CA ILE A 870 2.28 1.65 -30.04
C ILE A 870 1.26 1.42 -31.18
N PRO A 871 0.28 0.52 -31.02
CA PRO A 871 -0.61 0.16 -32.11
C PRO A 871 -1.45 1.35 -32.59
N GLY A 872 -1.44 1.61 -33.89
CA GLY A 872 -2.27 2.67 -34.51
C GLY A 872 -1.68 4.07 -34.39
N ALA A 873 -0.50 4.22 -33.78
CA ALA A 873 0.21 5.49 -33.71
C ALA A 873 0.64 5.98 -35.09
N THR A 874 0.38 7.26 -35.36
CA THR A 874 0.97 7.99 -36.50
C THR A 874 2.14 8.80 -35.95
N TRP A 875 3.36 8.49 -36.38
CA TRP A 875 4.58 9.15 -35.91
C TRP A 875 4.98 10.31 -36.83
N LEU A 876 5.48 11.38 -36.23
CA LEU A 876 6.12 12.51 -36.91
C LEU A 876 7.62 12.59 -36.60
#